data_AF-A0A0B4EIN1-F1
#
_entry.id   AF-A0A0B4EIN1-F1
#
_cell.length_a   1.000
_cell.length_b   1.000
_cell.length_c   1.000
_cell.angle_alpha   90.00
_cell.angle_beta   90.00
_cell.angle_gamma   90.00
#
_symmetry.space_group_name_H-M   'P 1'
#
loop_
_entity.id
_entity.type
_entity.pdbx_description
1 polymer ?
#
loop_
_entity_poly.entity_id
_entity_poly.type
_entity_poly.pdbx_seq_one_letter_code
_entity_poly.pdbx_strand_id
1 'polypeptide(L)'
;MIIVNNLGKNVEFRGRGTILGTVDLGEGYNELSIGGNLTGRYGTNIIMGADSSFKGIKKVSLGQDIDDDKFNEGAVSGTASLTLDIDPTIKNSQGHLTKHLLHNTQDKNILFLKYGSSGLDPNSYPDDFNMQMMLSRIGENGVIDMGRKLSHQVLDTKNGVHRTLHINMTSDSIAHHLYQEKTEENSENKDKNTLLKVEVKDKIKRLSEEENDVYGSIVNSKRLGILHPTLTNTNKKISFSYKYGMNYEDKNLKLVQAIKDGKNLEEILEHNSEFHLNEEQKEKAKKYLEDIQDRKNKDLKYVHEKMETNKKGVQQTKEELEKKQKEEKEISDKIQKMEEELKKLPEMRSSEEYKKLNPEQKLEKTLQEMDFSDMHKQLDGVSNHTNFKEEKENHPCYQKLKTFKEVLDNSALEEWKKKYPDSPLIQELDEKIKGFEHDFGQYTHCTESKWTGDYCAKYLKQGEAKAEEIDAILKQLTNEEKYKEKIEKEKKETLDPKQKEVAEKKTLLENKEKTMEEETETALYAKDHLKSNKDYQKLRNLLYYTLREEEALSELKEMISQMKDTNIYSKVNKIAKNELSTYTNLPFDKNRSLSKKTQYARGGFISARTVQNNFKGNIYTAYGLYEKQLDKNSYLGVMFGGANTNHTLTHNKRSAKTTPTNSTVKGVSLYTGAYYGKKLYEELDWISGMGVQYGNYKVERHLKNNYQGLDSNGKVKVGAWTTYSGLVLHYPLQEDVEVQLKGILSYSYLNQGKIKESNGLNLDIQSKDYHYLDSELGVSLNKTLYDFGVKSNLSAGISAISGLAGYKNKDLKAKIHGSTSSFNIKGDKTKKDAVKLFMDYNVQMDAGFNYGLEGTYISNQDESNVKIGIKAGYSF
;
A
#
# COMPACT_ATOMS: atom_id res chain seq x y z
N MET A 1 -40.17 -43.66 -35.89
CA MET A 1 -38.70 -43.79 -35.85
C MET A 1 -38.23 -42.98 -34.66
N ILE A 2 -37.76 -43.62 -33.60
CA ILE A 2 -37.32 -42.97 -32.37
C ILE A 2 -35.98 -42.30 -32.67
N ILE A 3 -35.93 -40.98 -32.57
CA ILE A 3 -34.69 -40.20 -32.61
C ILE A 3 -33.90 -40.63 -31.37
N VAL A 4 -32.90 -41.49 -31.57
CA VAL A 4 -31.85 -41.68 -30.56
C VAL A 4 -31.07 -40.38 -30.56
N ASN A 5 -31.50 -39.44 -29.73
CA ASN A 5 -30.72 -38.27 -29.39
C ASN A 5 -29.34 -38.77 -28.95
N ASN A 6 -28.28 -38.41 -29.67
CA ASN A 6 -26.92 -38.54 -29.16
C ASN A 6 -26.81 -37.62 -27.94
N LEU A 7 -27.16 -38.13 -26.76
CA LEU A 7 -27.03 -37.47 -25.46
C LEU A 7 -25.56 -37.10 -25.25
N GLY A 8 -25.21 -35.85 -25.54
CA GLY A 8 -23.89 -35.30 -25.25
C GLY A 8 -23.81 -34.77 -23.82
N LYS A 9 -22.61 -34.80 -23.25
CA LYS A 9 -22.27 -34.16 -21.98
C LYS A 9 -22.17 -32.65 -22.18
N ASN A 10 -22.72 -31.91 -21.24
CA ASN A 10 -22.48 -30.48 -21.11
C ASN A 10 -21.60 -30.25 -19.87
N VAL A 11 -20.37 -29.80 -20.08
CA VAL A 11 -19.38 -29.58 -19.02
C VAL A 11 -19.02 -28.11 -18.97
N GLU A 12 -18.99 -27.54 -17.77
CA GLU A 12 -18.59 -26.15 -17.57
C GLU A 12 -17.31 -26.07 -16.73
N PHE A 13 -16.32 -25.30 -17.22
CA PHE A 13 -15.16 -24.93 -16.42
C PHE A 13 -15.35 -23.55 -15.81
N ARG A 14 -15.13 -23.46 -14.50
CA ARG A 14 -15.23 -22.23 -13.70
C ARG A 14 -13.95 -21.98 -12.92
N GLY A 15 -13.64 -20.71 -12.67
CA GLY A 15 -12.46 -20.29 -11.91
C GLY A 15 -11.20 -20.14 -12.75
N ARG A 16 -10.03 -20.20 -12.11
CA ARG A 16 -8.72 -20.01 -12.74
C ARG A 16 -7.90 -21.29 -12.66
N GLY A 17 -7.41 -21.75 -13.80
CA GLY A 17 -6.64 -22.99 -13.86
C GLY A 17 -5.86 -23.13 -15.17
N THR A 18 -4.86 -24.00 -15.16
CA THR A 18 -4.11 -24.39 -16.36
C THR A 18 -4.34 -25.87 -16.63
N ILE A 19 -4.71 -26.22 -17.86
CA ILE A 19 -4.90 -27.60 -18.33
C ILE A 19 -3.77 -27.94 -19.29
N LEU A 20 -2.91 -28.88 -18.91
CA LEU A 20 -1.73 -29.24 -19.69
C LEU A 20 -1.98 -30.36 -20.71
N GLY A 21 -3.01 -31.18 -20.51
CA GLY A 21 -3.32 -32.36 -21.32
C GLY A 21 -4.56 -32.21 -22.19
N THR A 22 -5.01 -33.34 -22.74
CA THR A 22 -6.22 -33.41 -23.56
C THR A 22 -7.49 -33.35 -22.69
N VAL A 23 -8.43 -32.49 -23.07
CA VAL A 23 -9.80 -32.53 -22.54
C VAL A 23 -10.62 -33.46 -23.44
N ASP A 24 -10.89 -34.66 -22.94
CA ASP A 24 -11.65 -35.70 -23.64
C ASP A 24 -13.03 -35.89 -22.98
N LEU A 25 -14.10 -35.57 -23.72
CA LEU A 25 -15.47 -35.77 -23.24
C LEU A 25 -16.09 -37.11 -23.70
N GLY A 26 -15.34 -37.92 -24.46
CA GLY A 26 -15.81 -39.18 -25.05
C GLY A 26 -16.66 -38.97 -26.30
N GLU A 27 -17.41 -40.00 -26.68
CA GLU A 27 -18.31 -39.94 -27.84
C GLU A 27 -19.57 -39.13 -27.54
N GLY A 28 -20.24 -38.64 -28.59
CA GLY A 28 -21.47 -37.86 -28.49
C GLY A 28 -21.32 -36.38 -28.89
N TYR A 29 -22.44 -35.65 -28.86
CA TYR A 29 -22.48 -34.22 -29.18
C TYR A 29 -22.14 -33.39 -27.94
N ASN A 30 -20.89 -33.45 -27.47
CA ASN A 30 -20.49 -32.84 -26.20
C ASN A 30 -20.23 -31.32 -26.34
N GLU A 31 -20.63 -30.56 -25.33
CA GLU A 31 -20.42 -29.11 -25.21
C GLU A 31 -19.51 -28.79 -24.00
N LEU A 32 -18.51 -27.95 -24.23
CA LEU A 32 -17.67 -27.36 -23.19
C LEU A 32 -17.99 -25.87 -23.05
N SER A 33 -18.35 -25.43 -21.85
CA SER A 33 -18.64 -24.04 -21.55
C SER A 33 -17.60 -23.43 -20.62
N ILE A 34 -17.15 -22.21 -20.92
CA ILE A 34 -16.22 -21.43 -20.09
C ILE A 34 -16.75 -20.00 -19.97
N GLY A 35 -17.68 -19.80 -19.03
CA GLY A 35 -18.31 -18.52 -18.78
C GLY A 35 -17.42 -17.57 -17.97
N GLY A 36 -17.28 -16.32 -18.41
CA GLY A 36 -16.42 -15.31 -17.78
C GLY A 36 -16.93 -14.77 -16.44
N ASN A 37 -18.25 -14.74 -16.25
CA ASN A 37 -18.93 -14.27 -15.03
C ASN A 37 -19.52 -15.48 -14.32
N LEU A 38 -19.25 -15.63 -13.01
CA LEU A 38 -20.03 -16.37 -11.98
C LEU A 38 -19.20 -16.87 -10.78
N THR A 39 -17.87 -16.72 -10.76
CA THR A 39 -17.04 -17.15 -9.61
C THR A 39 -16.23 -16.02 -8.96
N GLY A 40 -16.84 -15.34 -7.98
CA GLY A 40 -16.18 -14.42 -7.05
C GLY A 40 -15.59 -13.14 -7.67
N ARG A 41 -14.79 -12.39 -6.89
CA ARG A 41 -14.15 -11.10 -7.29
C ARG A 41 -13.15 -11.20 -8.45
N TYR A 42 -12.91 -12.40 -8.99
CA TYR A 42 -11.76 -12.67 -9.84
C TYR A 42 -12.11 -13.20 -11.25
N GLY A 43 -13.36 -13.64 -11.52
CA GLY A 43 -13.79 -14.20 -12.82
C GLY A 43 -13.21 -15.58 -13.16
N THR A 44 -13.61 -16.12 -14.33
CA THR A 44 -13.07 -17.37 -14.91
C THR A 44 -12.04 -17.11 -16.02
N ASN A 45 -10.88 -17.76 -15.97
CA ASN A 45 -9.88 -17.79 -17.05
C ASN A 45 -9.16 -19.14 -17.03
N ILE A 46 -9.38 -19.94 -18.08
CA ILE A 46 -8.76 -21.24 -18.25
C ILE A 46 -7.63 -21.12 -19.25
N ILE A 47 -6.42 -21.48 -18.83
CA ILE A 47 -5.24 -21.55 -19.69
C ILE A 47 -5.12 -22.97 -20.21
N MET A 48 -5.12 -23.12 -21.53
CA MET A 48 -4.85 -24.39 -22.20
C MET A 48 -3.37 -24.43 -22.56
N GLY A 49 -2.62 -25.33 -21.94
CA GLY A 49 -1.17 -25.49 -22.12
C GLY A 49 -0.78 -25.79 -23.57
N ALA A 50 0.49 -25.57 -23.93
CA ALA A 50 0.95 -25.71 -25.31
C ALA A 50 0.80 -27.13 -25.89
N ASP A 51 0.79 -28.16 -25.02
CA ASP A 51 0.55 -29.57 -25.36
C ASP A 51 -0.93 -30.00 -25.35
N SER A 52 -1.82 -29.14 -24.86
CA SER A 52 -3.23 -29.47 -24.70
C SER A 52 -3.95 -29.64 -26.04
N SER A 53 -5.06 -30.36 -26.02
CA SER A 53 -5.93 -30.59 -27.18
C SER A 53 -7.37 -30.87 -26.74
N PHE A 54 -8.32 -30.72 -27.66
CA PHE A 54 -9.70 -31.19 -27.45
C PHE A 54 -9.92 -32.54 -28.14
N LYS A 55 -10.70 -33.40 -27.48
CA LYS A 55 -11.16 -34.68 -28.06
C LYS A 55 -12.61 -34.95 -27.66
N GLY A 56 -13.42 -35.38 -28.63
CA GLY A 56 -14.82 -35.69 -28.37
C GLY A 56 -15.68 -34.47 -28.04
N ILE A 57 -15.29 -33.26 -28.44
CA ILE A 57 -16.04 -32.00 -28.20
C ILE A 57 -16.56 -31.49 -29.54
N LYS A 58 -17.81 -31.02 -29.60
CA LYS A 58 -18.41 -30.43 -30.81
C LYS A 58 -18.65 -28.93 -30.71
N LYS A 59 -18.94 -28.44 -29.51
CA LYS A 59 -19.20 -27.03 -29.23
C LYS A 59 -18.37 -26.55 -28.05
N VAL A 60 -17.78 -25.37 -28.17
CA VAL A 60 -17.09 -24.66 -27.10
C VAL A 60 -17.71 -23.26 -26.95
N SER A 61 -18.31 -23.00 -25.79
CA SER A 61 -19.03 -21.75 -25.49
C SER A 61 -18.16 -20.86 -24.58
N LEU A 62 -17.81 -19.64 -25.02
CA LEU A 62 -16.83 -18.74 -24.41
C LEU A 62 -17.39 -17.33 -24.17
N GLY A 63 -16.82 -16.59 -23.23
CA GLY A 63 -17.21 -15.19 -22.96
C GLY A 63 -18.22 -15.04 -21.84
N GLN A 64 -18.89 -13.90 -21.77
CA GLN A 64 -19.82 -13.53 -20.69
C GLN A 64 -21.28 -13.55 -21.17
N ASP A 65 -22.20 -13.83 -20.24
CA ASP A 65 -23.63 -13.58 -20.43
C ASP A 65 -23.88 -12.06 -20.38
N ILE A 66 -24.64 -11.53 -21.34
CA ILE A 66 -24.87 -10.08 -21.48
C ILE A 66 -25.96 -9.65 -20.50
N ASP A 67 -25.57 -9.27 -19.29
CA ASP A 67 -26.29 -8.24 -18.54
C ASP A 67 -25.41 -6.99 -18.56
N ASP A 68 -25.66 -6.10 -19.54
CA ASP A 68 -24.88 -4.89 -19.90
C ASP A 68 -24.66 -3.93 -18.70
N ASP A 69 -25.43 -4.06 -17.61
CA ASP A 69 -25.37 -3.17 -16.44
C ASP A 69 -24.17 -3.43 -15.50
N LYS A 70 -23.44 -4.55 -15.66
CA LYS A 70 -22.30 -4.90 -14.79
C LYS A 70 -20.93 -4.71 -15.44
N PHE A 71 -20.86 -4.04 -16.58
CA PHE A 71 -19.59 -3.73 -17.26
C PHE A 71 -18.66 -2.84 -16.40
N ASN A 72 -19.19 -2.16 -15.38
CA ASN A 72 -18.54 -1.02 -14.74
C ASN A 72 -17.79 -1.27 -13.42
N GLU A 73 -17.86 -2.43 -12.74
CA GLU A 73 -17.36 -2.46 -11.35
C GLU A 73 -16.48 -3.64 -10.91
N GLY A 74 -16.16 -4.62 -11.76
CA GLY A 74 -15.41 -5.80 -11.26
C GLY A 74 -14.60 -6.58 -12.27
N ALA A 75 -13.27 -6.42 -12.21
CA ALA A 75 -12.28 -7.50 -12.13
C ALA A 75 -12.58 -8.88 -12.79
N VAL A 76 -12.99 -8.96 -14.07
CA VAL A 76 -13.14 -10.27 -14.75
C VAL A 76 -11.78 -10.78 -15.25
N SER A 77 -11.31 -11.96 -14.84
CA SER A 77 -10.04 -12.60 -15.26
C SER A 77 -9.89 -12.75 -16.77
N GLY A 78 -8.73 -12.37 -17.30
CA GLY A 78 -8.45 -12.32 -18.74
C GLY A 78 -9.18 -11.20 -19.48
N THR A 79 -8.72 -10.86 -20.69
CA THR A 79 -9.56 -10.26 -21.74
C THR A 79 -10.47 -11.31 -22.39
N ALA A 80 -10.24 -12.59 -22.05
CA ALA A 80 -10.90 -13.78 -22.56
C ALA A 80 -11.10 -14.79 -21.42
N SER A 81 -12.16 -15.60 -21.49
CA SER A 81 -12.35 -16.72 -20.55
C SER A 81 -11.46 -17.92 -20.88
N LEU A 82 -10.93 -17.97 -22.11
CA LEU A 82 -10.00 -18.99 -22.60
C LEU A 82 -8.70 -18.34 -23.10
N THR A 83 -7.58 -18.80 -22.56
CA THR A 83 -6.23 -18.40 -22.98
C THR A 83 -5.47 -19.61 -23.50
N LEU A 84 -4.83 -19.46 -24.65
CA LEU A 84 -4.05 -20.50 -25.30
C LEU A 84 -2.58 -20.22 -25.02
N ASP A 85 -1.94 -21.17 -24.35
CA ASP A 85 -0.49 -21.19 -24.24
C ASP A 85 0.13 -21.66 -25.56
N ILE A 86 1.36 -21.21 -25.81
CA ILE A 86 2.13 -21.49 -27.02
C ILE A 86 3.56 -21.85 -26.65
N ASP A 87 4.10 -22.89 -27.26
CA ASP A 87 5.53 -23.20 -27.16
C ASP A 87 6.29 -22.41 -28.25
N PRO A 88 7.11 -21.41 -27.88
CA PRO A 88 7.83 -20.57 -28.84
C PRO A 88 9.00 -21.30 -29.53
N THR A 89 9.32 -22.54 -29.13
CA THR A 89 10.46 -23.31 -29.65
C THR A 89 10.09 -24.28 -30.79
N ILE A 90 8.82 -24.63 -30.92
CA ILE A 90 8.35 -25.60 -31.91
C ILE A 90 7.77 -24.88 -33.13
N LYS A 91 8.45 -25.06 -34.27
CA LYS A 91 8.07 -24.48 -35.57
C LYS A 91 7.89 -25.57 -36.62
N ASN A 92 7.01 -25.33 -37.60
CA ASN A 92 6.90 -26.18 -38.78
C ASN A 92 8.04 -25.90 -39.79
N SER A 93 8.04 -26.61 -40.93
CA SER A 93 9.04 -26.45 -41.99
C SER A 93 9.09 -25.05 -42.62
N GLN A 94 8.01 -24.26 -42.49
CA GLN A 94 7.93 -22.87 -42.96
C GLN A 94 8.38 -21.87 -41.88
N GLY A 95 8.74 -22.35 -40.68
CA GLY A 95 9.14 -21.51 -39.55
C GLY A 95 7.97 -20.94 -38.73
N HIS A 96 6.73 -21.37 -38.98
CA HIS A 96 5.55 -20.94 -38.22
C HIS A 96 5.43 -21.72 -36.93
N LEU A 97 5.03 -21.04 -35.85
CA LEU A 97 4.74 -21.65 -34.55
C LEU A 97 3.45 -22.47 -34.63
N THR A 98 3.50 -23.72 -34.19
CA THR A 98 2.38 -24.67 -34.34
C THR A 98 1.95 -25.32 -33.04
N LYS A 99 2.69 -25.15 -31.95
CA LYS A 99 2.45 -25.91 -30.73
C LYS A 99 1.54 -25.16 -29.77
N HIS A 100 0.23 -25.34 -29.97
CA HIS A 100 -0.84 -24.78 -29.13
C HIS A 100 -2.15 -25.57 -29.30
N LEU A 101 -3.15 -25.29 -28.45
CA LEU A 101 -4.43 -25.99 -28.37
C LEU A 101 -5.12 -26.27 -29.73
N LEU A 102 -5.40 -25.23 -30.52
CA LEU A 102 -6.18 -25.39 -31.77
C LEU A 102 -5.43 -26.20 -32.83
N HIS A 103 -4.11 -26.08 -32.88
CA HIS A 103 -3.30 -26.82 -33.83
C HIS A 103 -3.21 -28.30 -33.46
N ASN A 104 -2.99 -28.59 -32.17
CA ASN A 104 -2.94 -29.95 -31.63
C ASN A 104 -4.29 -30.70 -31.69
N THR A 105 -5.40 -29.96 -31.72
CA THR A 105 -6.75 -30.54 -31.79
C THR A 105 -7.01 -31.11 -33.18
N GLN A 106 -7.29 -32.41 -33.27
CA GLN A 106 -7.51 -33.10 -34.55
C GLN A 106 -8.85 -32.68 -35.21
N ASP A 107 -9.92 -32.54 -34.42
CA ASP A 107 -11.22 -32.10 -34.93
C ASP A 107 -11.19 -30.58 -35.23
N LYS A 108 -11.08 -30.22 -36.51
CA LYS A 108 -11.05 -28.82 -36.96
C LYS A 108 -12.44 -28.19 -37.07
N ASN A 109 -13.51 -28.97 -36.88
CA ASN A 109 -14.90 -28.54 -37.04
C ASN A 109 -15.58 -28.15 -35.72
N ILE A 110 -14.85 -28.15 -34.59
CA ILE A 110 -15.38 -27.66 -33.31
C ILE A 110 -15.88 -26.22 -33.46
N LEU A 111 -17.13 -25.97 -33.09
CA LEU A 111 -17.75 -24.65 -33.14
C LEU A 111 -17.43 -23.86 -31.87
N PHE A 112 -16.90 -22.65 -32.04
CA PHE A 112 -16.71 -21.70 -30.94
C PHE A 112 -17.83 -20.68 -30.95
N LEU A 113 -18.55 -20.55 -29.84
CA LEU A 113 -19.74 -19.72 -29.73
C LEU A 113 -19.70 -18.88 -28.45
N LYS A 114 -20.56 -17.88 -28.38
CA LYS A 114 -20.71 -17.07 -27.16
C LYS A 114 -21.37 -17.87 -26.04
N TYR A 115 -20.86 -17.75 -24.82
CA TYR A 115 -21.48 -18.25 -23.60
C TYR A 115 -22.88 -17.63 -23.40
N GLY A 116 -23.83 -18.40 -22.86
CA GLY A 116 -25.22 -17.96 -22.64
C GLY A 116 -26.11 -17.96 -23.89
N SER A 117 -25.57 -18.22 -25.09
CA SER A 117 -26.39 -18.30 -26.31
C SER A 117 -27.20 -19.61 -26.37
N SER A 118 -28.52 -19.50 -26.18
CA SER A 118 -29.50 -20.59 -26.35
C SER A 118 -29.85 -20.79 -27.83
N GLY A 119 -28.85 -21.21 -28.62
CA GLY A 119 -28.97 -21.43 -30.06
C GLY A 119 -28.22 -20.40 -30.90
N LEU A 120 -28.29 -20.55 -32.22
CA LEU A 120 -27.72 -19.60 -33.20
C LEU A 120 -28.62 -18.36 -33.29
N ASP A 121 -28.71 -17.63 -32.18
CA ASP A 121 -29.61 -16.49 -32.04
C ASP A 121 -29.01 -15.26 -32.79
N PRO A 122 -29.78 -14.58 -33.66
CA PRO A 122 -29.36 -13.44 -34.49
C PRO A 122 -28.63 -12.27 -33.82
N ASN A 123 -28.64 -12.21 -32.49
CA ASN A 123 -28.00 -11.18 -31.68
C ASN A 123 -26.59 -11.56 -31.18
N SER A 124 -26.11 -12.76 -31.49
CA SER A 124 -24.71 -13.14 -31.23
C SER A 124 -23.82 -12.61 -32.36
N TYR A 125 -23.23 -11.44 -32.16
CA TYR A 125 -22.36 -10.81 -33.16
C TYR A 125 -21.01 -11.54 -33.23
N PRO A 126 -20.32 -11.56 -34.39
CA PRO A 126 -18.96 -12.09 -34.53
C PRO A 126 -17.92 -11.47 -33.56
N ASP A 127 -18.25 -10.35 -32.92
CA ASP A 127 -17.41 -9.61 -31.97
C ASP A 127 -17.68 -9.97 -30.49
N ASP A 128 -18.54 -10.95 -30.20
CA ASP A 128 -19.10 -11.15 -28.87
C ASP A 128 -18.22 -11.93 -27.87
N PHE A 129 -17.13 -12.55 -28.33
CA PHE A 129 -16.13 -13.18 -27.48
C PHE A 129 -14.74 -13.10 -28.12
N ASN A 130 -13.71 -13.11 -27.28
CA ASN A 130 -12.31 -13.18 -27.70
C ASN A 130 -11.67 -14.41 -27.07
N MET A 131 -10.72 -15.01 -27.78
CA MET A 131 -9.72 -15.88 -27.20
C MET A 131 -8.40 -15.12 -27.06
N GLN A 132 -7.59 -15.51 -26.11
CA GLN A 132 -6.30 -14.88 -25.86
C GLN A 132 -5.15 -15.85 -26.17
N MET A 133 -4.05 -15.34 -26.70
CA MET A 133 -2.82 -16.10 -26.97
C MET A 133 -1.68 -15.61 -26.08
N MET A 134 -0.88 -16.52 -25.51
CA MET A 134 0.28 -16.20 -24.66
C MET A 134 1.51 -15.69 -25.44
N LEU A 135 1.33 -14.62 -26.21
CA LEU A 135 2.39 -14.01 -27.00
C LEU A 135 3.54 -13.48 -26.14
N SER A 136 3.30 -13.18 -24.87
CA SER A 136 4.35 -12.78 -23.93
C SER A 136 5.48 -13.81 -23.76
N ARG A 137 5.30 -15.06 -24.20
CA ARG A 137 6.37 -16.08 -24.28
C ARG A 137 7.28 -15.95 -25.51
N ILE A 138 6.82 -15.24 -26.54
CA ILE A 138 7.52 -15.09 -27.81
C ILE A 138 8.57 -13.97 -27.63
N GLY A 139 9.79 -14.23 -28.10
CA GLY A 139 10.94 -13.33 -27.91
C GLY A 139 11.26 -12.45 -29.13
N GLU A 140 10.68 -12.76 -30.28
CA GLU A 140 10.99 -12.15 -31.58
C GLU A 140 9.75 -12.20 -32.50
N ASN A 141 9.78 -11.43 -33.60
CA ASN A 141 8.72 -11.46 -34.60
C ASN A 141 8.55 -12.88 -35.19
N GLY A 142 7.32 -13.26 -35.50
CA GLY A 142 7.03 -14.59 -36.03
C GLY A 142 5.61 -14.73 -36.57
N VAL A 143 5.27 -15.93 -37.02
CA VAL A 143 3.94 -16.29 -37.52
C VAL A 143 3.46 -17.52 -36.76
N ILE A 144 2.19 -17.51 -36.36
CA ILE A 144 1.51 -18.63 -35.72
C ILE A 144 0.56 -19.25 -36.74
N ASP A 145 0.70 -20.55 -36.97
CA ASP A 145 -0.26 -21.33 -37.75
C ASP A 145 -1.32 -21.90 -36.81
N MET A 146 -2.53 -21.36 -36.90
CA MET A 146 -3.63 -21.73 -36.01
C MET A 146 -4.10 -23.19 -36.17
N GLY A 147 -3.62 -23.90 -37.20
CA GLY A 147 -3.98 -25.29 -37.49
C GLY A 147 -5.44 -25.48 -37.89
N ARG A 148 -6.17 -24.39 -38.10
CA ARG A 148 -7.57 -24.32 -38.56
C ARG A 148 -7.86 -22.93 -39.11
N LYS A 149 -9.01 -22.78 -39.75
CA LYS A 149 -9.57 -21.46 -40.04
C LYS A 149 -10.15 -20.85 -38.76
N LEU A 150 -10.08 -19.53 -38.67
CA LEU A 150 -10.79 -18.75 -37.64
C LEU A 150 -12.14 -18.20 -38.12
N SER A 151 -12.44 -18.29 -39.41
CA SER A 151 -13.74 -17.91 -40.00
C SER A 151 -14.53 -19.13 -40.44
N HIS A 152 -15.77 -19.29 -39.98
CA HIS A 152 -16.65 -20.40 -40.32
C HIS A 152 -18.05 -19.92 -40.72
N GLN A 153 -18.68 -20.59 -41.70
CA GLN A 153 -20.08 -20.35 -42.05
C GLN A 153 -20.98 -21.17 -41.14
N VAL A 154 -21.98 -20.52 -40.55
CA VAL A 154 -22.94 -21.15 -39.66
C VAL A 154 -24.35 -20.77 -40.11
N LEU A 155 -25.26 -21.75 -40.17
CA LEU A 155 -26.64 -21.53 -40.61
C LEU A 155 -27.46 -20.94 -39.47
N ASP A 156 -27.90 -19.69 -39.60
CA ASP A 156 -28.87 -19.06 -38.71
C ASP A 156 -30.18 -19.85 -38.76
N THR A 157 -30.48 -20.62 -37.71
CA THR A 157 -31.65 -21.51 -37.67
C THR A 157 -32.97 -20.75 -37.57
N LYS A 158 -32.96 -19.45 -37.23
CA LYS A 158 -34.17 -18.62 -37.20
C LYS A 158 -34.50 -18.05 -38.58
N ASN A 159 -33.49 -17.59 -39.31
CA ASN A 159 -33.68 -16.89 -40.59
C ASN A 159 -33.32 -17.72 -41.84
N GLY A 160 -32.71 -18.90 -41.66
CA GLY A 160 -32.25 -19.76 -42.77
C GLY A 160 -31.05 -19.20 -43.55
N VAL A 161 -30.33 -18.21 -43.00
CA VAL A 161 -29.22 -17.51 -43.67
C VAL A 161 -27.87 -18.00 -43.14
N HIS A 162 -26.92 -18.26 -44.03
CA HIS A 162 -25.54 -18.53 -43.62
C HIS A 162 -24.86 -17.23 -43.16
N ARG A 163 -24.32 -17.23 -41.93
CA ARG A 163 -23.52 -16.14 -41.37
C ARG A 163 -22.08 -16.59 -41.15
N THR A 164 -21.12 -15.71 -41.42
CA THR A 164 -19.72 -15.93 -41.10
C THR A 164 -19.47 -15.59 -39.62
N LEU A 165 -19.11 -16.59 -38.82
CA LEU A 165 -18.60 -16.41 -37.47
C LEU A 165 -17.07 -16.34 -37.50
N HIS A 166 -16.50 -15.32 -36.86
CA HIS A 166 -15.06 -15.12 -36.77
C HIS A 166 -14.58 -15.30 -35.32
N ILE A 167 -13.49 -16.04 -35.13
CA ILE A 167 -12.86 -16.25 -33.83
C ILE A 167 -11.81 -15.15 -33.64
N ASN A 168 -12.11 -14.17 -32.79
CA ASN A 168 -11.18 -13.10 -32.48
C ASN A 168 -10.05 -13.57 -31.55
N MET A 169 -8.81 -13.29 -31.94
CA MET A 169 -7.60 -13.60 -31.17
C MET A 169 -6.98 -12.32 -30.63
N THR A 170 -6.64 -12.30 -29.35
CA THR A 170 -6.00 -11.16 -28.67
C THR A 170 -4.66 -11.55 -28.05
N SER A 171 -3.77 -10.57 -27.92
CA SER A 171 -2.49 -10.73 -27.22
C SER A 171 -2.70 -10.72 -25.71
N ASP A 172 -1.96 -11.56 -24.99
CA ASP A 172 -1.81 -11.42 -23.55
C ASP A 172 -0.71 -10.44 -23.13
N SER A 173 -0.01 -9.81 -24.07
CA SER A 173 1.22 -9.09 -23.78
C SER A 173 1.11 -7.60 -24.08
N ILE A 174 1.60 -6.78 -23.15
CA ILE A 174 1.79 -5.34 -23.38
C ILE A 174 2.84 -5.02 -24.45
N ALA A 175 3.69 -5.99 -24.80
CA ALA A 175 4.85 -5.83 -25.68
C ALA A 175 4.65 -6.40 -27.09
N HIS A 176 3.48 -6.97 -27.40
CA HIS A 176 3.22 -7.62 -28.69
C HIS A 176 2.01 -7.04 -29.40
N HIS A 177 2.08 -7.00 -30.72
CA HIS A 177 0.95 -6.87 -31.63
C HIS A 177 0.63 -8.23 -32.25
N LEU A 178 -0.66 -8.46 -32.50
CA LEU A 178 -1.18 -9.66 -33.16
C LEU A 178 -2.12 -9.21 -34.26
N TYR A 179 -1.94 -9.74 -35.46
CA TYR A 179 -2.85 -9.49 -36.56
C TYR A 179 -2.91 -10.69 -37.49
N GLN A 180 -4.01 -10.81 -38.24
CA GLN A 180 -4.14 -11.84 -39.25
C GLN A 180 -3.33 -11.47 -40.50
N GLU A 181 -2.59 -12.43 -41.04
CA GLU A 181 -1.79 -12.20 -42.25
C GLU A 181 -2.70 -12.13 -43.49
N LYS A 182 -2.67 -10.97 -44.17
CA LYS A 182 -3.39 -10.75 -45.44
C LYS A 182 -2.42 -11.02 -46.60
N THR A 183 -2.42 -12.23 -47.14
CA THR A 183 -1.69 -12.57 -48.38
C THR A 183 -2.69 -12.93 -49.48
N GLU A 184 -2.42 -12.52 -50.72
CA GLU A 184 -3.26 -12.77 -51.90
C GLU A 184 -3.50 -14.28 -52.13
N GLU A 185 -2.53 -15.13 -51.77
CA GLU A 185 -2.68 -16.60 -51.79
C GLU A 185 -3.63 -17.17 -50.72
N ASN A 186 -3.89 -16.45 -49.63
CA ASN A 186 -4.82 -16.85 -48.57
C ASN A 186 -6.28 -16.49 -48.91
N SER A 187 -6.50 -15.56 -49.86
CA SER A 187 -7.85 -15.24 -50.37
C SER A 187 -8.35 -16.21 -51.44
N GLU A 188 -7.46 -16.88 -52.18
CA GLU A 188 -7.85 -17.74 -53.31
C GLU A 188 -7.95 -19.24 -52.96
N ASN A 189 -7.24 -19.70 -51.93
CA ASN A 189 -7.20 -21.13 -51.60
C ASN A 189 -8.13 -21.46 -50.42
N LYS A 190 -9.31 -22.01 -50.76
CA LYS A 190 -10.39 -22.28 -49.80
C LYS A 190 -10.05 -23.25 -48.68
N ASP A 191 -8.90 -23.92 -48.63
CA ASP A 191 -8.59 -24.97 -47.63
C ASP A 191 -7.36 -24.71 -46.72
N LYS A 192 -6.74 -23.52 -46.76
CA LYS A 192 -5.56 -23.21 -45.92
C LYS A 192 -5.93 -22.78 -44.48
N ASN A 193 -5.03 -23.05 -43.53
CA ASN A 193 -5.13 -22.61 -42.13
C ASN A 193 -5.01 -21.08 -42.02
N THR A 194 -5.58 -20.48 -40.98
CA THR A 194 -5.35 -19.06 -40.68
C THR A 194 -3.97 -18.86 -40.07
N LEU A 195 -3.20 -17.93 -40.63
CA LEU A 195 -1.91 -17.49 -40.10
C LEU A 195 -2.05 -16.16 -39.37
N LEU A 196 -1.45 -16.06 -38.18
CA LEU A 196 -1.40 -14.83 -37.39
C LEU A 196 0.04 -14.36 -37.26
N LYS A 197 0.30 -13.11 -37.65
CA LYS A 197 1.61 -12.49 -37.50
C LYS A 197 1.72 -11.85 -36.12
N VAL A 198 2.84 -12.15 -35.46
CA VAL A 198 3.23 -11.63 -34.15
C VAL A 198 4.37 -10.64 -34.35
N GLU A 199 4.17 -9.43 -33.87
CA GLU A 199 5.21 -8.40 -33.87
C GLU A 199 5.50 -7.93 -32.45
N VAL A 200 6.78 -7.95 -32.09
CA VAL A 200 7.27 -7.33 -30.86
C VAL A 200 7.34 -5.82 -31.07
N LYS A 201 6.79 -5.06 -30.13
CA LYS A 201 6.84 -3.59 -30.17
C LYS A 201 8.28 -3.13 -30.03
N ASP A 202 8.72 -2.19 -30.88
CA ASP A 202 10.06 -1.59 -30.76
C ASP A 202 10.17 -0.66 -29.53
N LYS A 203 9.08 0.03 -29.20
CA LYS A 203 8.98 0.95 -28.07
C LYS A 203 7.64 0.83 -27.38
N ILE A 204 7.62 1.15 -26.08
CA ILE A 204 6.40 1.30 -25.30
C ILE A 204 6.24 2.79 -24.97
N LYS A 205 5.16 3.42 -25.44
CA LYS A 205 4.92 4.89 -25.36
C LYS A 205 5.02 5.45 -23.93
N ARG A 206 4.68 4.65 -22.91
CA ARG A 206 4.72 5.03 -21.49
C ARG A 206 6.04 4.77 -20.78
N LEU A 207 7.01 4.18 -21.48
CA LEU A 207 8.40 4.17 -21.05
C LEU A 207 9.07 5.47 -21.53
N SER A 208 9.89 6.06 -20.69
CA SER A 208 10.82 7.13 -21.08
C SER A 208 11.83 6.62 -22.12
N GLU A 209 12.57 7.52 -22.75
CA GLU A 209 13.59 7.16 -23.74
C GLU A 209 14.66 6.22 -23.15
N GLU A 210 15.18 6.55 -21.98
CA GLU A 210 16.17 5.71 -21.28
C GLU A 210 15.60 4.34 -20.84
N GLU A 211 14.31 4.26 -20.49
CA GLU A 211 13.65 2.98 -20.21
C GLU A 211 13.46 2.16 -21.51
N ASN A 212 13.13 2.83 -22.61
CA ASN A 212 13.03 2.21 -23.93
C ASN A 212 14.38 1.73 -24.46
N ASP A 213 15.51 2.33 -24.08
CA ASP A 213 16.84 1.81 -24.42
C ASP A 213 17.08 0.42 -23.79
N VAL A 214 16.67 0.25 -22.52
CA VAL A 214 16.76 -1.03 -21.82
C VAL A 214 15.82 -2.05 -22.46
N TYR A 215 14.56 -1.66 -22.67
CA TYR A 215 13.56 -2.50 -23.33
C TYR A 215 14.00 -2.91 -24.74
N GLY A 216 14.49 -1.98 -25.54
CA GLY A 216 15.04 -2.24 -26.87
C GLY A 216 16.25 -3.17 -26.84
N SER A 217 17.11 -3.08 -25.82
CA SER A 217 18.20 -4.06 -25.62
C SER A 217 17.69 -5.46 -25.35
N ILE A 218 16.59 -5.61 -24.60
CA ILE A 218 15.92 -6.91 -24.38
C ILE A 218 15.33 -7.45 -25.68
N VAL A 219 14.58 -6.63 -26.41
CA VAL A 219 13.96 -7.00 -27.70
C VAL A 219 15.02 -7.45 -28.70
N ASN A 220 16.07 -6.66 -28.90
CA ASN A 220 17.14 -6.95 -29.85
C ASN A 220 17.99 -8.17 -29.47
N SER A 221 17.91 -8.62 -28.20
CA SER A 221 18.53 -9.89 -27.79
C SER A 221 17.71 -11.12 -28.16
N LYS A 222 16.46 -10.95 -28.61
CA LYS A 222 15.46 -12.01 -28.87
C LYS A 222 15.06 -12.81 -27.64
N ARG A 223 15.23 -12.23 -26.45
CA ARG A 223 15.02 -12.91 -25.15
C ARG A 223 13.90 -12.28 -24.33
N LEU A 224 13.03 -11.50 -24.98
CA LEU A 224 11.88 -10.88 -24.33
C LEU A 224 10.96 -11.91 -23.63
N GLY A 225 10.85 -13.12 -24.19
CA GLY A 225 10.05 -14.21 -23.60
C GLY A 225 10.48 -14.64 -22.18
N ILE A 226 11.72 -14.35 -21.75
CA ILE A 226 12.16 -14.57 -20.35
C ILE A 226 11.33 -13.72 -19.36
N LEU A 227 10.78 -12.60 -19.83
CA LEU A 227 9.93 -11.70 -19.06
C LEU A 227 8.43 -12.04 -19.17
N HIS A 228 8.05 -13.22 -19.65
CA HIS A 228 6.65 -13.65 -19.79
C HIS A 228 5.78 -13.35 -18.56
N PRO A 229 6.15 -13.78 -17.32
CA PRO A 229 5.36 -13.46 -16.12
C PRO A 229 5.23 -11.96 -15.82
N THR A 230 6.16 -11.13 -16.30
CA THR A 230 6.11 -9.67 -16.17
C THR A 230 5.18 -9.04 -17.20
N LEU A 231 5.33 -9.45 -18.48
CA LEU A 231 4.70 -8.82 -19.64
C LEU A 231 3.25 -9.27 -19.86
N THR A 232 2.86 -10.44 -19.37
CA THR A 232 1.50 -10.95 -19.52
C THR A 232 0.52 -10.05 -18.76
N ASN A 233 -0.66 -9.79 -19.30
CA ASN A 233 -1.80 -9.19 -18.62
C ASN A 233 -2.73 -10.28 -18.05
N THR A 234 -2.42 -11.56 -18.28
CA THR A 234 -3.17 -12.71 -17.76
C THR A 234 -2.84 -12.92 -16.27
N ASN A 235 -3.86 -13.19 -15.46
CA ASN A 235 -3.72 -13.53 -14.03
C ASN A 235 -2.98 -12.51 -13.14
N LYS A 236 -2.82 -11.25 -13.58
CA LYS A 236 -2.29 -10.18 -12.74
C LYS A 236 -3.17 -9.91 -11.52
N LYS A 237 -2.53 -9.62 -10.38
CA LYS A 237 -3.21 -9.22 -9.14
C LYS A 237 -3.86 -7.86 -9.39
N ILE A 238 -5.18 -7.79 -9.23
CA ILE A 238 -5.86 -6.50 -9.23
C ILE A 238 -5.67 -5.93 -7.82
N SER A 239 -4.54 -5.26 -7.61
CA SER A 239 -4.38 -4.38 -6.45
C SER A 239 -5.27 -3.16 -6.72
N PHE A 240 -6.49 -3.15 -6.17
CA PHE A 240 -7.32 -1.96 -6.10
C PHE A 240 -6.60 -0.92 -5.23
N SER A 241 -5.65 -0.21 -5.83
CA SER A 241 -5.08 0.97 -5.19
C SER A 241 -5.89 2.16 -5.68
N TYR A 242 -6.39 2.95 -4.72
CA TYR A 242 -7.10 4.20 -4.94
C TYR A 242 -6.44 5.08 -6.02
N LYS A 243 -5.10 5.08 -6.09
CA LYS A 243 -4.32 5.81 -7.11
C LYS A 243 -4.52 5.32 -8.56
N TYR A 244 -4.73 4.02 -8.79
CA TYR A 244 -5.00 3.48 -10.14
C TYR A 244 -6.46 3.73 -10.55
N GLY A 245 -7.40 3.68 -9.60
CA GLY A 245 -8.81 4.02 -9.83
C GLY A 245 -9.02 5.49 -10.19
N MET A 246 -8.35 6.41 -9.48
CA MET A 246 -8.41 7.85 -9.82
C MET A 246 -7.85 8.12 -11.22
N ASN A 247 -6.70 7.52 -11.59
CA ASN A 247 -6.16 7.65 -12.94
C ASN A 247 -7.12 7.11 -14.02
N TYR A 248 -7.92 6.09 -13.71
CA TYR A 248 -8.85 5.48 -14.66
C TYR A 248 -10.05 6.40 -14.95
N GLU A 249 -10.69 6.95 -13.93
CA GLU A 249 -11.79 7.91 -14.12
C GLU A 249 -11.29 9.23 -14.71
N ASP A 250 -10.11 9.72 -14.33
CA ASP A 250 -9.50 10.92 -14.94
C ASP A 250 -9.24 10.73 -16.44
N LYS A 251 -8.72 9.56 -16.84
CA LYS A 251 -8.52 9.22 -18.27
C LYS A 251 -9.84 9.19 -19.03
N ASN A 252 -10.87 8.59 -18.43
CA ASN A 252 -12.21 8.55 -19.03
C ASN A 252 -12.77 9.97 -19.21
N LEU A 253 -12.72 10.79 -18.16
CA LEU A 253 -13.19 12.17 -18.21
C LEU A 253 -12.44 13.00 -19.27
N LYS A 254 -11.12 12.81 -19.40
CA LYS A 254 -10.32 13.48 -20.46
C LYS A 254 -10.72 13.03 -21.87
N LEU A 255 -10.99 11.75 -22.09
CA LEU A 255 -11.46 11.27 -23.40
C LEU A 255 -12.87 11.78 -23.69
N VAL A 256 -13.77 11.70 -22.70
CA VAL A 256 -15.13 12.25 -22.82
C VAL A 256 -15.09 13.73 -23.18
N GLN A 257 -14.24 14.51 -22.49
CA GLN A 257 -14.07 15.92 -22.77
C GLN A 257 -13.56 16.15 -24.20
N ALA A 258 -12.55 15.41 -24.66
CA ALA A 258 -12.05 15.53 -26.03
C ALA A 258 -13.13 15.23 -27.08
N ILE A 259 -13.94 14.18 -26.87
CA ILE A 259 -15.06 13.82 -27.75
C ILE A 259 -16.14 14.92 -27.71
N LYS A 260 -16.45 15.44 -26.50
CA LYS A 260 -17.39 16.55 -26.29
C LYS A 260 -16.93 17.84 -26.98
N ASP A 261 -15.63 18.10 -27.03
CA ASP A 261 -15.07 19.27 -27.70
C ASP A 261 -14.95 19.09 -29.22
N GLY A 262 -15.24 17.89 -29.74
CA GLY A 262 -15.23 17.61 -31.18
C GLY A 262 -13.83 17.42 -31.75
N LYS A 263 -12.86 17.02 -30.91
CA LYS A 263 -11.51 16.73 -31.35
C LYS A 263 -11.50 15.60 -32.38
N ASN A 264 -10.62 15.72 -33.37
CA ASN A 264 -10.41 14.68 -34.39
C ASN A 264 -9.59 13.51 -33.81
N LEU A 265 -9.43 12.45 -34.60
CA LEU A 265 -8.71 11.27 -34.15
C LEU A 265 -7.25 11.60 -33.82
N GLU A 266 -6.56 12.37 -34.66
CA GLU A 266 -5.14 12.72 -34.48
C GLU A 266 -4.88 13.42 -33.14
N GLU A 267 -5.71 14.40 -32.78
CA GLU A 267 -5.63 15.11 -31.50
C GLU A 267 -5.88 14.18 -30.30
N ILE A 268 -6.83 13.24 -30.43
CA ILE A 268 -7.09 12.21 -29.42
C ILE A 268 -5.90 11.24 -29.32
N LEU A 269 -5.27 10.84 -30.43
CA LEU A 269 -4.12 9.94 -30.40
C LEU A 269 -2.88 10.59 -29.76
N GLU A 270 -2.71 11.89 -29.97
CA GLU A 270 -1.61 12.66 -29.40
C GLU A 270 -1.78 12.82 -27.88
N HIS A 271 -2.94 13.31 -27.44
CA HIS A 271 -3.14 13.73 -26.05
C HIS A 271 -3.78 12.66 -25.14
N ASN A 272 -4.52 11.73 -25.71
CA ASN A 272 -5.30 10.75 -24.96
C ASN A 272 -4.77 9.32 -25.12
N SER A 273 -4.17 8.94 -26.26
CA SER A 273 -3.73 7.55 -26.46
C SER A 273 -2.44 7.20 -25.70
N GLU A 274 -2.43 6.03 -25.06
CA GLU A 274 -1.28 5.42 -24.40
C GLU A 274 -0.54 4.43 -25.32
N PHE A 275 -1.04 4.24 -26.54
CA PHE A 275 -0.50 3.30 -27.53
C PHE A 275 -0.10 3.99 -28.82
N HIS A 276 0.79 3.35 -29.56
CA HIS A 276 0.94 3.58 -30.99
C HIS A 276 -0.04 2.64 -31.70
N LEU A 277 -1.03 3.20 -32.37
CA LEU A 277 -1.98 2.44 -33.18
C LEU A 277 -1.38 2.22 -34.57
N ASN A 278 -1.51 1.00 -35.09
CA ASN A 278 -1.22 0.72 -36.49
C ASN A 278 -2.36 1.22 -37.39
N GLU A 279 -2.18 1.19 -38.72
CA GLU A 279 -3.16 1.75 -39.66
C GLU A 279 -4.55 1.10 -39.54
N GLU A 280 -4.63 -0.23 -39.38
CA GLU A 280 -5.91 -0.91 -39.20
C GLU A 280 -6.62 -0.49 -37.90
N GLN A 281 -5.87 -0.31 -36.81
CA GLN A 281 -6.41 0.18 -35.55
C GLN A 281 -6.84 1.64 -35.63
N LYS A 282 -6.13 2.48 -36.40
CA LYS A 282 -6.53 3.87 -36.65
C LYS A 282 -7.84 3.94 -37.43
N GLU A 283 -8.00 3.12 -38.47
CA GLU A 283 -9.25 3.04 -39.23
C GLU A 283 -10.44 2.64 -38.34
N LYS A 284 -10.27 1.62 -37.48
CA LYS A 284 -11.29 1.22 -36.50
C LYS A 284 -11.59 2.34 -35.49
N ALA A 285 -10.55 2.97 -34.94
CA ALA A 285 -10.71 4.07 -33.99
C ALA A 285 -11.43 5.27 -34.61
N LYS A 286 -11.14 5.60 -35.88
CA LYS A 286 -11.80 6.66 -36.63
C LYS A 286 -13.29 6.37 -36.77
N LYS A 287 -13.64 5.16 -37.20
CA LYS A 287 -15.04 4.74 -37.33
C LYS A 287 -15.79 4.84 -36.01
N TYR A 288 -15.22 4.32 -34.91
CA TYR A 288 -15.85 4.43 -33.60
C TYR A 288 -16.03 5.89 -33.16
N LEU A 289 -15.05 6.76 -33.43
CA LEU A 289 -15.15 8.17 -33.10
C LEU A 289 -16.28 8.86 -33.89
N GLU A 290 -16.37 8.61 -35.20
CA GLU A 290 -17.45 9.11 -36.06
C GLU A 290 -18.83 8.63 -35.55
N ASP A 291 -18.98 7.33 -35.28
CA ASP A 291 -20.23 6.73 -34.77
C ASP A 291 -20.68 7.30 -33.41
N ILE A 292 -19.73 7.72 -32.56
CA ILE A 292 -19.98 8.40 -31.27
C ILE A 292 -20.35 9.87 -31.52
N GLN A 293 -19.63 10.56 -32.40
CA GLN A 293 -19.83 11.98 -32.69
C GLN A 293 -21.16 12.25 -33.40
N ASP A 294 -21.63 11.34 -34.25
CA ASP A 294 -22.93 11.45 -34.92
C ASP A 294 -24.10 11.41 -33.94
N ARG A 295 -23.96 10.71 -32.80
CA ARG A 295 -25.01 10.60 -31.76
C ARG A 295 -24.96 11.72 -30.72
N LYS A 296 -23.78 12.34 -30.56
CA LYS A 296 -23.45 13.34 -29.53
C LYS A 296 -24.43 14.52 -29.44
N ASN A 297 -24.85 15.10 -30.56
CA ASN A 297 -25.62 16.35 -30.54
C ASN A 297 -27.00 16.21 -29.89
N LYS A 298 -27.65 15.05 -30.05
CA LYS A 298 -28.96 14.77 -29.44
C LYS A 298 -28.81 14.52 -27.94
N ASP A 299 -27.77 13.79 -27.56
CA ASP A 299 -27.51 13.39 -26.17
C ASP A 299 -27.03 14.56 -25.31
N LEU A 300 -26.19 15.44 -25.84
CA LEU A 300 -25.76 16.66 -25.13
C LEU A 300 -26.95 17.58 -24.80
N LYS A 301 -27.94 17.65 -25.69
CA LYS A 301 -29.16 18.43 -25.43
C LYS A 301 -29.95 17.87 -24.24
N TYR A 302 -30.06 16.55 -24.13
CA TYR A 302 -30.71 15.88 -23.00
C TYR A 302 -29.96 16.09 -21.68
N VAL A 303 -28.63 15.95 -21.68
CA VAL A 303 -27.78 16.21 -20.50
C VAL A 303 -27.94 17.65 -20.02
N HIS A 304 -27.96 18.61 -20.95
CA HIS A 304 -28.14 20.03 -20.64
C HIS A 304 -29.51 20.30 -20.02
N GLU A 305 -30.58 19.71 -20.56
CA GLU A 305 -31.93 19.81 -20.02
C GLU A 305 -32.04 19.23 -18.60
N LYS A 306 -31.38 18.09 -18.34
CA LYS A 306 -31.35 17.45 -17.02
C LYS A 306 -30.57 18.27 -16.00
N MET A 307 -29.42 18.84 -16.37
CA MET A 307 -28.68 19.77 -15.49
C MET A 307 -29.49 21.03 -15.17
N GLU A 308 -30.15 21.64 -16.17
CA GLU A 308 -31.02 22.80 -15.94
C GLU A 308 -32.19 22.46 -15.03
N THR A 309 -32.74 21.25 -15.13
CA THR A 309 -33.78 20.75 -14.22
C THR A 309 -33.25 20.59 -12.80
N ASN A 310 -32.04 20.04 -12.62
CA ASN A 310 -31.41 19.91 -11.31
C ASN A 310 -31.14 21.28 -10.66
N LYS A 311 -30.62 22.25 -11.43
CA LYS A 311 -30.44 23.64 -10.97
C LYS A 311 -31.75 24.26 -10.49
N LYS A 312 -32.83 24.11 -11.27
CA LYS A 312 -34.17 24.57 -10.88
C LYS A 312 -34.66 23.89 -9.60
N GLY A 313 -34.41 22.60 -9.43
CA GLY A 313 -34.78 21.85 -8.22
C GLY A 313 -34.02 22.30 -6.96
N VAL A 314 -32.75 22.71 -7.08
CA VAL A 314 -31.98 23.34 -5.99
C VAL A 314 -32.60 24.70 -5.65
N GLN A 315 -32.84 25.53 -6.66
CA GLN A 315 -33.42 26.86 -6.50
C GLN A 315 -34.80 26.82 -5.81
N GLN A 316 -35.69 25.90 -6.23
CA GLN A 316 -36.99 25.68 -5.59
C GLN A 316 -36.87 25.27 -4.11
N THR A 317 -35.92 24.38 -3.79
CA THR A 317 -35.71 23.93 -2.40
C THR A 317 -35.20 25.07 -1.51
N LYS A 318 -34.38 25.97 -2.08
CA LYS A 318 -33.89 27.18 -1.41
C LYS A 318 -35.02 28.16 -1.10
N GLU A 319 -35.90 28.42 -2.06
CA GLU A 319 -37.08 29.28 -1.87
C GLU A 319 -38.06 28.74 -0.82
N GLU A 320 -38.30 27.42 -0.81
CA GLU A 320 -39.12 26.77 0.23
C GLU A 320 -38.51 26.88 1.63
N LEU A 321 -37.18 26.74 1.75
CA LEU A 321 -36.48 26.86 3.02
C LEU A 321 -36.61 28.29 3.59
N GLU A 322 -36.45 29.31 2.74
CA GLU A 322 -36.61 30.72 3.14
C GLU A 322 -38.02 31.01 3.67
N LYS A 323 -39.06 30.42 3.06
CA LYS A 323 -40.45 30.56 3.53
C LYS A 323 -40.65 29.92 4.91
N LYS A 324 -40.14 28.70 5.12
CA LYS A 324 -40.28 28.00 6.40
C LYS A 324 -39.50 28.66 7.54
N GLN A 325 -38.32 29.22 7.26
CA GLN A 325 -37.55 30.00 8.24
C GLN A 325 -38.29 31.25 8.72
N LYS A 326 -39.08 31.89 7.84
CA LYS A 326 -39.95 33.01 8.24
C LYS A 326 -41.07 32.55 9.18
N GLU A 327 -41.73 31.43 8.88
CA GLU A 327 -42.77 30.85 9.73
C GLU A 327 -42.25 30.44 11.12
N GLU A 328 -41.06 29.81 11.19
CA GLU A 328 -40.41 29.45 12.46
C GLU A 328 -40.15 30.68 13.33
N LYS A 329 -39.64 31.75 12.71
CA LYS A 329 -39.33 33.00 13.41
C LYS A 329 -40.58 33.63 14.03
N GLU A 330 -41.69 33.65 13.29
CA GLU A 330 -42.96 34.17 13.81
C GLU A 330 -43.50 33.37 15.02
N ILE A 331 -43.29 32.05 15.06
CA ILE A 331 -43.70 31.20 16.19
C ILE A 331 -42.77 31.41 17.39
N SER A 332 -41.45 31.50 17.15
CA SER A 332 -40.46 31.79 18.18
C SER A 332 -40.77 33.11 18.91
N ASP A 333 -41.10 34.16 18.14
CA ASP A 333 -41.44 35.48 18.69
C ASP A 333 -42.71 35.44 19.56
N LYS A 334 -43.68 34.55 19.26
CA LYS A 334 -44.89 34.36 20.09
C LYS A 334 -44.59 33.67 21.41
N ILE A 335 -43.74 32.64 21.41
CA ILE A 335 -43.37 31.90 22.61
C ILE A 335 -42.57 32.78 23.58
N GLN A 336 -41.67 33.61 23.06
CA GLN A 336 -40.89 34.54 23.88
C GLN A 336 -41.79 35.50 24.67
N LYS A 337 -42.90 35.98 24.08
CA LYS A 337 -43.88 36.82 24.78
C LYS A 337 -44.57 36.09 25.94
N MET A 338 -44.91 34.80 25.78
CA MET A 338 -45.53 34.02 26.85
C MET A 338 -44.56 33.78 28.03
N GLU A 339 -43.27 33.59 27.76
CA GLU A 339 -42.25 33.43 28.81
C GLU A 339 -42.05 34.71 29.63
N GLU A 340 -42.19 35.87 29.01
CA GLU A 340 -42.16 37.16 29.71
C GLU A 340 -43.36 37.37 30.64
N GLU A 341 -44.53 36.82 30.29
CA GLU A 341 -45.73 36.85 31.13
C GLU A 341 -45.59 35.93 32.37
N LEU A 342 -44.98 34.75 32.25
CA LEU A 342 -44.74 33.81 33.37
C LEU A 342 -43.95 34.46 34.52
N LYS A 343 -43.00 35.35 34.21
CA LYS A 343 -42.16 36.01 35.21
C LYS A 343 -42.91 36.96 36.16
N LYS A 344 -44.18 37.28 35.89
CA LYS A 344 -44.99 38.24 36.68
C LYS A 344 -45.99 37.60 37.65
N LEU A 345 -46.11 36.26 37.70
CA LEU A 345 -47.10 35.51 38.51
C LEU A 345 -46.98 35.59 40.07
N PRO A 346 -45.80 35.77 40.69
CA PRO A 346 -45.68 35.75 42.16
C PRO A 346 -46.41 36.87 42.91
N GLU A 347 -46.75 37.98 42.25
CA GLU A 347 -47.34 39.16 42.89
C GLU A 347 -48.88 39.09 43.06
N MET A 348 -49.54 38.00 42.62
CA MET A 348 -51.01 37.89 42.57
C MET A 348 -51.69 37.02 43.68
N ARG A 349 -50.96 36.42 44.64
CA ARG A 349 -51.48 35.38 45.58
C ARG A 349 -51.94 35.84 46.99
N SER A 350 -52.52 37.02 47.14
CA SER A 350 -53.07 37.51 48.43
C SER A 350 -54.60 37.66 48.47
N SER A 351 -55.37 36.70 47.94
CA SER A 351 -56.84 36.75 47.98
C SER A 351 -57.48 35.78 49.00
N GLU A 352 -58.56 36.23 49.63
CA GLU A 352 -59.32 35.57 50.71
C GLU A 352 -59.95 34.20 50.35
N GLU A 353 -59.81 33.72 49.11
CA GLU A 353 -60.35 32.43 48.66
C GLU A 353 -59.57 31.21 49.19
N TYR A 354 -58.31 31.36 49.62
CA TYR A 354 -57.50 30.24 50.13
C TYR A 354 -57.87 29.78 51.56
N LYS A 355 -58.61 30.59 52.33
CA LYS A 355 -59.02 30.26 53.72
C LYS A 355 -60.22 29.30 53.81
N LYS A 356 -60.88 28.97 52.70
CA LYS A 356 -62.09 28.11 52.70
C LYS A 356 -61.82 26.60 52.57
N LEU A 357 -60.58 26.17 52.31
CA LEU A 357 -60.31 24.76 51.96
C LEU A 357 -60.10 23.81 53.16
N ASN A 358 -60.13 24.32 54.40
CA ASN A 358 -59.91 23.65 55.70
C ASN A 358 -59.27 22.22 55.65
N PRO A 359 -58.04 22.06 55.13
CA PRO A 359 -57.41 20.75 54.93
C PRO A 359 -56.94 20.12 56.25
N GLU A 360 -56.70 20.94 57.28
CA GLU A 360 -56.21 20.55 58.61
C GLU A 360 -57.20 19.61 59.33
N GLN A 361 -58.51 19.88 59.23
CA GLN A 361 -59.55 19.03 59.84
C GLN A 361 -59.66 17.64 59.20
N LYS A 362 -59.32 17.52 57.91
CA LYS A 362 -59.38 16.24 57.19
C LYS A 362 -58.21 15.35 57.58
N LEU A 363 -57.02 15.94 57.79
CA LEU A 363 -55.85 15.23 58.27
C LEU A 363 -56.03 14.74 59.72
N GLU A 364 -56.60 15.59 60.59
CA GLU A 364 -56.89 15.27 61.99
C GLU A 364 -57.79 14.05 62.15
N LYS A 365 -58.87 13.98 61.36
CA LYS A 365 -59.81 12.85 61.37
C LYS A 365 -59.15 11.55 60.88
N THR A 366 -58.31 11.63 59.86
CA THR A 366 -57.64 10.46 59.28
C THR A 366 -56.60 9.84 60.24
N LEU A 367 -55.95 10.66 61.08
CA LEU A 367 -54.95 10.24 62.06
C LEU A 367 -55.55 9.63 63.35
N GLN A 368 -56.71 10.12 63.80
CA GLN A 368 -57.39 9.61 65.00
C GLN A 368 -57.95 8.19 64.83
N GLU A 369 -58.30 7.79 63.61
CA GLU A 369 -58.87 6.47 63.30
C GLU A 369 -57.85 5.31 63.29
N MET A 370 -56.54 5.58 63.46
CA MET A 370 -55.51 4.54 63.53
C MET A 370 -55.36 3.99 64.97
N ASP A 371 -55.89 2.78 65.23
CA ASP A 371 -55.69 1.98 66.44
C ASP A 371 -54.83 0.73 66.11
N PHE A 372 -53.67 0.61 66.75
CA PHE A 372 -52.68 -0.44 66.49
C PHE A 372 -52.70 -1.58 67.54
N SER A 373 -53.52 -1.45 68.59
CA SER A 373 -53.47 -2.31 69.77
C SER A 373 -53.89 -3.77 69.53
N ASP A 374 -54.81 -4.00 68.59
CA ASP A 374 -55.29 -5.35 68.22
C ASP A 374 -54.24 -6.19 67.49
N MET A 375 -53.28 -5.55 66.83
CA MET A 375 -52.22 -6.22 66.07
C MET A 375 -51.24 -6.94 67.02
N HIS A 376 -51.02 -6.39 68.21
CA HIS A 376 -50.01 -6.86 69.16
C HIS A 376 -50.39 -8.21 69.83
N LYS A 377 -51.66 -8.41 70.20
CA LYS A 377 -52.12 -9.60 70.97
C LYS A 377 -52.13 -10.93 70.20
N GLN A 378 -52.19 -10.90 68.88
CA GLN A 378 -52.28 -12.12 68.06
C GLN A 378 -50.92 -12.55 67.49
N LEU A 379 -49.93 -11.65 67.51
CA LEU A 379 -48.56 -11.90 67.06
C LEU A 379 -47.74 -12.73 68.09
N ASP A 380 -48.08 -12.69 69.38
CA ASP A 380 -47.39 -13.43 70.45
C ASP A 380 -47.64 -14.96 70.47
N GLY A 381 -48.75 -15.45 69.89
CA GLY A 381 -49.17 -16.87 69.97
C GLY A 381 -48.41 -17.87 69.09
N VAL A 382 -47.38 -17.43 68.34
CA VAL A 382 -46.73 -18.21 67.26
C VAL A 382 -45.25 -18.53 67.55
N SER A 383 -44.75 -18.21 68.74
CA SER A 383 -43.36 -18.42 69.12
C SER A 383 -43.08 -19.87 69.58
N ASN A 384 -42.42 -20.69 68.74
CA ASN A 384 -41.34 -21.63 69.12
C ASN A 384 -40.90 -22.55 67.97
N HIS A 385 -39.92 -22.09 67.17
CA HIS A 385 -38.70 -22.80 66.70
C HIS A 385 -38.22 -22.33 65.30
N THR A 386 -36.96 -22.65 65.02
CA THR A 386 -35.91 -21.81 64.40
C THR A 386 -35.66 -21.97 62.89
N ASN A 387 -35.25 -20.83 62.31
CA ASN A 387 -34.38 -20.56 61.14
C ASN A 387 -35.00 -20.38 59.74
N PHE A 388 -35.10 -19.11 59.32
CA PHE A 388 -35.22 -18.64 57.93
C PHE A 388 -34.53 -17.27 57.82
N LYS A 389 -33.33 -17.19 57.22
CA LYS A 389 -32.53 -15.94 57.18
C LYS A 389 -32.18 -15.41 55.79
N GLU A 390 -32.46 -16.12 54.71
CA GLU A 390 -32.00 -15.72 53.36
C GLU A 390 -33.09 -15.29 52.37
N GLU A 391 -34.37 -15.23 52.77
CA GLU A 391 -35.46 -14.68 51.92
C GLU A 391 -36.17 -13.45 52.52
N LYS A 392 -35.64 -12.89 53.62
CA LYS A 392 -36.28 -11.79 54.38
C LYS A 392 -36.46 -10.50 53.55
N GLU A 393 -35.45 -10.06 52.83
CA GLU A 393 -35.52 -8.79 52.09
C GLU A 393 -36.47 -8.87 50.89
N ASN A 394 -36.63 -10.04 50.27
CA ASN A 394 -37.48 -10.19 49.08
C ASN A 394 -38.90 -10.63 49.41
N HIS A 395 -39.22 -10.87 50.69
CA HIS A 395 -40.57 -11.24 51.07
C HIS A 395 -41.53 -10.04 50.83
N PRO A 396 -42.64 -10.20 50.07
CA PRO A 396 -43.49 -9.09 49.65
C PRO A 396 -44.04 -8.24 50.80
N CYS A 397 -44.30 -8.86 51.96
CA CYS A 397 -44.74 -8.10 53.14
C CYS A 397 -43.62 -7.26 53.77
N TYR A 398 -42.36 -7.71 53.73
CA TYR A 398 -41.23 -6.94 54.26
C TYR A 398 -40.91 -5.72 53.40
N GLN A 399 -40.92 -5.87 52.07
CA GLN A 399 -40.77 -4.75 51.15
C GLN A 399 -41.86 -3.70 51.33
N LYS A 400 -43.13 -4.10 51.47
CA LYS A 400 -44.23 -3.17 51.70
C LYS A 400 -44.18 -2.45 53.04
N LEU A 401 -43.76 -3.14 54.10
CA LEU A 401 -43.53 -2.51 55.40
C LEU A 401 -42.38 -1.49 55.35
N LYS A 402 -41.34 -1.75 54.54
CA LYS A 402 -40.26 -0.79 54.28
C LYS A 402 -40.78 0.44 53.53
N THR A 403 -41.57 0.26 52.47
CA THR A 403 -42.16 1.39 51.74
C THR A 403 -43.10 2.21 52.62
N PHE A 404 -43.88 1.55 53.48
CA PHE A 404 -44.75 2.24 54.44
C PHE A 404 -43.95 3.07 55.46
N LYS A 405 -42.81 2.54 55.94
CA LYS A 405 -41.88 3.31 56.77
C LYS A 405 -41.30 4.52 56.04
N GLU A 406 -40.89 4.36 54.79
CA GLU A 406 -40.33 5.46 53.97
C GLU A 406 -41.34 6.60 53.74
N VAL A 407 -42.65 6.31 53.67
CA VAL A 407 -43.70 7.34 53.57
C VAL A 407 -43.93 8.07 54.90
N LEU A 408 -43.79 7.38 56.03
CA LEU A 408 -43.83 8.03 57.36
C LEU A 408 -42.59 8.92 57.59
N ASP A 409 -41.45 8.56 57.00
CA ASP A 409 -40.18 9.31 57.07
C ASP A 409 -40.04 10.43 55.99
N ASN A 410 -41.15 10.89 55.39
CA ASN A 410 -41.16 11.83 54.25
C ASN A 410 -40.65 13.25 54.60
N SER A 411 -39.75 13.79 53.76
CA SER A 411 -39.15 15.13 53.90
C SER A 411 -40.14 16.31 53.88
N ALA A 412 -41.31 16.16 53.24
CA ALA A 412 -42.37 17.16 53.27
C ALA A 412 -43.11 17.19 54.63
N LEU A 413 -43.18 16.03 55.31
CA LEU A 413 -43.70 15.92 56.66
C LEU A 413 -42.76 16.62 57.65
N GLU A 414 -41.44 16.47 57.45
CA GLU A 414 -40.39 17.17 58.22
C GLU A 414 -40.42 18.70 58.02
N GLU A 415 -40.66 19.18 56.80
CA GLU A 415 -40.86 20.61 56.52
C GLU A 415 -42.14 21.15 57.19
N TRP A 416 -43.20 20.34 57.26
CA TRP A 416 -44.43 20.68 57.97
C TRP A 416 -44.24 20.69 59.50
N LYS A 417 -43.54 19.69 60.05
CA LYS A 417 -43.14 19.65 61.47
C LYS A 417 -42.31 20.88 61.86
N LYS A 418 -41.40 21.34 60.99
CA LYS A 418 -40.64 22.60 61.18
C LYS A 418 -41.53 23.85 61.22
N LYS A 419 -42.64 23.84 60.47
CA LYS A 419 -43.51 25.00 60.31
C LYS A 419 -44.55 25.13 61.45
N TYR A 420 -44.90 24.02 62.12
CA TYR A 420 -45.90 23.98 63.21
C TYR A 420 -45.50 23.09 64.42
N PRO A 421 -44.33 23.32 65.04
CA PRO A 421 -43.71 22.37 65.98
C PRO A 421 -44.50 22.12 67.28
N ASP A 422 -45.29 23.07 67.76
CA ASP A 422 -46.01 22.97 69.05
C ASP A 422 -47.42 22.34 68.92
N SER A 423 -47.76 21.79 67.75
CA SER A 423 -49.09 21.21 67.52
C SER A 423 -49.30 19.95 68.38
N PRO A 424 -50.40 19.86 69.16
CA PRO A 424 -50.72 18.65 69.95
C PRO A 424 -50.78 17.39 69.07
N LEU A 425 -51.19 17.56 67.82
CA LEU A 425 -51.25 16.49 66.82
C LEU A 425 -49.87 15.93 66.47
N ILE A 426 -48.81 16.76 66.46
CA ILE A 426 -47.45 16.27 66.21
C ILE A 426 -46.97 15.43 67.38
N GLN A 427 -47.28 15.82 68.62
CA GLN A 427 -46.92 15.03 69.80
C GLN A 427 -47.62 13.68 69.83
N GLU A 428 -48.92 13.64 69.52
CA GLU A 428 -49.67 12.38 69.45
C GLU A 428 -49.20 11.49 68.30
N LEU A 429 -48.86 12.08 67.14
CA LEU A 429 -48.31 11.37 66.00
C LEU A 429 -46.92 10.77 66.31
N ASP A 430 -46.03 11.53 66.93
CA ASP A 430 -44.70 11.05 67.33
C ASP A 430 -44.79 9.94 68.38
N GLU A 431 -45.74 10.00 69.33
CA GLU A 431 -45.98 8.90 70.28
C GLU A 431 -46.46 7.63 69.58
N LYS A 432 -47.41 7.73 68.65
CA LYS A 432 -47.90 6.58 67.87
C LYS A 432 -46.80 5.98 66.98
N ILE A 433 -45.97 6.81 66.34
CA ILE A 433 -44.83 6.35 65.53
C ILE A 433 -43.81 5.62 66.41
N LYS A 434 -43.46 6.17 67.59
CA LYS A 434 -42.52 5.51 68.51
C LYS A 434 -43.00 4.16 69.02
N GLY A 435 -44.29 4.02 69.35
CA GLY A 435 -44.88 2.74 69.72
C GLY A 435 -44.77 1.70 68.61
N PHE A 436 -45.06 2.11 67.37
CA PHE A 436 -44.95 1.24 66.20
C PHE A 436 -43.49 0.79 65.93
N GLU A 437 -42.52 1.71 66.00
CA GLU A 437 -41.11 1.36 65.79
C GLU A 437 -40.58 0.37 66.83
N HIS A 438 -41.05 0.45 68.09
CA HIS A 438 -40.68 -0.50 69.14
C HIS A 438 -41.18 -1.91 68.85
N ASP A 439 -42.45 -2.02 68.42
CA ASP A 439 -43.11 -3.29 68.14
C ASP A 439 -42.57 -3.96 66.88
N PHE A 440 -42.24 -3.16 65.86
CA PHE A 440 -41.70 -3.65 64.59
C PHE A 440 -40.31 -4.29 64.74
N GLY A 441 -39.55 -3.87 65.75
CA GLY A 441 -38.18 -4.34 66.00
C GLY A 441 -38.08 -5.79 66.50
N GLN A 442 -39.13 -6.36 67.13
CA GLN A 442 -39.03 -7.66 67.82
C GLN A 442 -39.37 -8.89 66.96
N TYR A 443 -40.11 -8.76 65.84
CA TYR A 443 -40.67 -9.90 65.10
C TYR A 443 -39.84 -10.37 63.89
N THR A 444 -38.61 -10.88 64.11
CA THR A 444 -37.73 -11.26 62.98
C THR A 444 -37.44 -12.76 62.78
N HIS A 445 -38.08 -13.71 63.50
CA HIS A 445 -37.82 -15.15 63.31
C HIS A 445 -39.09 -16.02 63.48
N CYS A 446 -39.75 -16.46 62.39
CA CYS A 446 -40.83 -17.49 62.38
C CYS A 446 -40.87 -18.23 61.03
N THR A 447 -41.17 -19.54 61.01
CA THR A 447 -41.17 -20.42 59.81
C THR A 447 -42.56 -20.76 59.25
N GLU A 448 -42.58 -21.13 57.96
CA GLU A 448 -43.64 -21.03 56.93
C GLU A 448 -45.04 -21.63 57.13
N SER A 449 -45.35 -22.45 58.13
CA SER A 449 -46.59 -23.27 58.02
C SER A 449 -47.91 -22.63 58.54
N LYS A 450 -47.95 -21.34 58.88
CA LYS A 450 -49.20 -20.64 59.28
C LYS A 450 -49.30 -19.15 58.86
N TRP A 451 -48.66 -18.74 57.77
CA TRP A 451 -49.00 -17.49 57.09
C TRP A 451 -50.03 -17.77 55.97
N THR A 452 -51.28 -18.02 56.33
CA THR A 452 -52.35 -17.98 55.32
C THR A 452 -52.52 -16.52 54.87
N GLY A 453 -52.33 -16.28 53.58
CA GLY A 453 -52.19 -14.96 52.94
C GLY A 453 -53.34 -13.96 53.10
N ASP A 454 -54.40 -14.28 53.84
CA ASP A 454 -55.53 -13.37 54.08
C ASP A 454 -55.33 -12.44 55.28
N TYR A 455 -54.54 -12.81 56.29
CA TYR A 455 -54.45 -12.03 57.52
C TYR A 455 -53.44 -10.87 57.45
N CYS A 456 -52.28 -11.04 56.79
CA CYS A 456 -51.29 -9.96 56.66
C CYS A 456 -51.65 -8.94 55.55
N ALA A 457 -52.37 -9.36 54.52
CA ALA A 457 -52.71 -8.53 53.36
C ALA A 457 -53.84 -7.51 53.62
N LYS A 458 -54.73 -7.76 54.59
CA LYS A 458 -55.89 -6.90 54.86
C LYS A 458 -55.50 -5.62 55.64
N TYR A 459 -54.63 -5.75 56.63
CA TYR A 459 -54.27 -4.64 57.52
C TYR A 459 -53.15 -3.75 56.94
N LEU A 460 -52.21 -4.30 56.16
CA LEU A 460 -51.20 -3.53 55.42
C LEU A 460 -51.80 -2.64 54.31
N LYS A 461 -52.84 -3.12 53.62
CA LYS A 461 -53.56 -2.31 52.61
C LYS A 461 -54.29 -1.10 53.19
N GLN A 462 -54.76 -1.19 54.44
CA GLN A 462 -55.40 -0.05 55.11
C GLN A 462 -54.40 1.05 55.47
N GLY A 463 -53.17 0.68 55.86
CA GLY A 463 -52.08 1.64 56.11
C GLY A 463 -51.62 2.35 54.83
N GLU A 464 -51.32 1.62 53.75
CA GLU A 464 -50.87 2.18 52.47
C GLU A 464 -51.87 3.19 51.89
N ALA A 465 -53.17 2.87 51.89
CA ALA A 465 -54.21 3.77 51.38
C ALA A 465 -54.32 5.08 52.17
N LYS A 466 -54.17 5.02 53.50
CA LYS A 466 -54.20 6.20 54.37
C LYS A 466 -52.98 7.11 54.15
N ALA A 467 -51.82 6.53 53.83
CA ALA A 467 -50.58 7.28 53.59
C ALA A 467 -50.57 8.01 52.23
N GLU A 468 -51.09 7.37 51.18
CA GLU A 468 -51.31 8.02 49.87
C GLU A 468 -52.31 9.18 49.95
N GLU A 469 -53.32 9.06 50.83
CA GLU A 469 -54.31 10.12 51.05
C GLU A 469 -53.67 11.39 51.66
N ILE A 470 -52.66 11.23 52.50
CA ILE A 470 -51.90 12.34 53.11
C ILE A 470 -51.02 13.06 52.08
N ASP A 471 -50.30 12.32 51.22
CA ASP A 471 -49.44 12.91 50.16
C ASP A 471 -50.24 13.67 49.09
N ALA A 472 -51.41 13.16 48.72
CA ALA A 472 -52.30 13.80 47.76
C ALA A 472 -52.84 15.16 48.26
N ILE A 473 -53.09 15.30 49.56
CA ILE A 473 -53.55 16.55 50.18
C ILE A 473 -52.44 17.61 50.14
N LEU A 474 -51.16 17.22 50.31
CA LEU A 474 -50.02 18.13 50.31
C LEU A 474 -49.73 18.74 48.92
N LYS A 475 -49.88 17.97 47.84
CA LYS A 475 -49.64 18.42 46.45
C LYS A 475 -50.67 19.43 45.91
N GLN A 476 -51.87 19.49 46.48
CA GLN A 476 -52.90 20.43 46.04
C GLN A 476 -52.64 21.90 46.46
N LEU A 477 -51.63 22.16 47.31
CA LEU A 477 -51.38 23.48 47.90
C LEU A 477 -50.47 24.42 47.06
N THR A 478 -49.94 24.03 45.88
CA THR A 478 -48.94 24.81 45.07
C THR A 478 -49.26 24.96 43.55
N ASN A 479 -49.85 26.09 43.11
CA ASN A 479 -50.42 26.31 41.75
C ASN A 479 -49.44 26.79 40.61
N GLU A 480 -48.12 26.55 40.68
CA GLU A 480 -47.12 27.11 39.71
C GLU A 480 -46.80 26.20 38.51
N GLU A 481 -46.94 24.89 38.66
CA GLU A 481 -46.53 23.90 37.64
C GLU A 481 -47.40 23.94 36.38
N LYS A 482 -48.72 24.16 36.52
CA LYS A 482 -49.67 24.19 35.39
C LYS A 482 -49.35 25.25 34.32
N TYR A 483 -48.74 26.38 34.68
CA TYR A 483 -48.45 27.45 33.71
C TYR A 483 -47.16 27.18 32.93
N LYS A 484 -46.16 26.56 33.57
CA LYS A 484 -44.94 26.06 32.90
C LYS A 484 -45.29 24.95 31.92
N GLU A 485 -46.19 24.04 32.29
CA GLU A 485 -46.70 23.00 31.40
C GLU A 485 -47.32 23.57 30.11
N LYS A 486 -48.05 24.69 30.19
CA LYS A 486 -48.69 25.29 29.01
C LYS A 486 -47.69 25.85 27.99
N ILE A 487 -46.65 26.54 28.45
CA ILE A 487 -45.58 27.07 27.58
C ILE A 487 -44.77 25.92 26.99
N GLU A 488 -44.46 24.91 27.80
CA GLU A 488 -43.73 23.73 27.34
C GLU A 488 -44.55 22.93 26.32
N LYS A 489 -45.88 22.86 26.50
CA LYS A 489 -46.80 22.27 25.54
C LYS A 489 -46.80 23.04 24.21
N GLU A 490 -46.89 24.37 24.22
CA GLU A 490 -46.88 25.17 22.99
C GLU A 490 -45.52 25.06 22.24
N LYS A 491 -44.39 25.04 22.97
CA LYS A 491 -43.07 24.76 22.40
C LYS A 491 -43.03 23.40 21.70
N LYS A 492 -43.49 22.34 22.38
CA LYS A 492 -43.52 20.96 21.86
C LYS A 492 -44.49 20.79 20.70
N GLU A 493 -45.64 21.46 20.73
CA GLU A 493 -46.70 21.28 19.74
C GLU A 493 -46.52 22.16 18.50
N THR A 494 -45.80 23.29 18.58
CA THR A 494 -45.69 24.23 17.45
C THR A 494 -44.26 24.56 17.03
N LEU A 495 -43.36 24.92 17.95
CA LEU A 495 -42.00 25.36 17.62
C LEU A 495 -41.08 24.20 17.27
N ASP A 496 -41.03 23.17 18.12
CA ASP A 496 -40.16 22.00 17.92
C ASP A 496 -40.45 21.30 16.57
N PRO A 497 -41.72 21.07 16.15
CA PRO A 497 -42.02 20.51 14.84
C PRO A 497 -41.54 21.40 13.68
N LYS A 498 -41.67 22.72 13.80
CA LYS A 498 -41.26 23.66 12.75
C LYS A 498 -39.74 23.78 12.63
N GLN A 499 -39.02 23.78 13.76
CA GLN A 499 -37.56 23.70 13.78
C GLN A 499 -37.05 22.42 13.14
N LYS A 500 -37.72 21.30 13.41
CA LYS A 500 -37.41 20.02 12.77
C LYS A 500 -37.62 20.07 11.26
N GLU A 501 -38.73 20.64 10.78
CA GLU A 501 -38.99 20.81 9.35
C GLU A 501 -37.93 21.69 8.64
N VAL A 502 -37.48 22.77 9.29
CA VAL A 502 -36.43 23.66 8.74
C VAL A 502 -35.09 22.93 8.70
N ALA A 503 -34.74 22.18 9.75
CA ALA A 503 -33.52 21.37 9.79
C ALA A 503 -33.52 20.27 8.70
N GLU A 504 -34.65 19.57 8.49
CA GLU A 504 -34.80 18.57 7.43
C GLU A 504 -34.69 19.19 6.03
N LYS A 505 -35.25 20.37 5.80
CA LYS A 505 -35.13 21.06 4.50
C LYS A 505 -33.72 21.60 4.25
N LYS A 506 -33.03 22.07 5.29
CA LYS A 506 -31.63 22.52 5.19
C LYS A 506 -30.70 21.37 4.83
N THR A 507 -30.85 20.20 5.47
CA THR A 507 -30.06 19.01 5.12
C THR A 507 -30.38 18.51 3.71
N LEU A 508 -31.64 18.58 3.28
CA LEU A 508 -32.02 18.26 1.89
C LEU A 508 -31.36 19.20 0.87
N LEU A 509 -31.30 20.51 1.15
CA LEU A 509 -30.63 21.49 0.29
C LEU A 509 -29.13 21.23 0.20
N GLU A 510 -28.45 21.05 1.34
CA GLU A 510 -27.01 20.74 1.38
C GLU A 510 -26.67 19.46 0.62
N ASN A 511 -27.52 18.42 0.70
CA ASN A 511 -27.34 17.19 -0.07
C ASN A 511 -27.51 17.41 -1.59
N LYS A 512 -28.50 18.22 -2.00
CA LYS A 512 -28.71 18.54 -3.43
C LYS A 512 -27.59 19.41 -3.98
N GLU A 513 -27.09 20.38 -3.22
CA GLU A 513 -25.96 21.25 -3.63
C GLU A 513 -24.67 20.46 -3.78
N LYS A 514 -24.34 19.58 -2.81
CA LYS A 514 -23.20 18.66 -2.94
C LYS A 514 -23.30 17.75 -4.16
N THR A 515 -24.48 17.19 -4.41
CA THR A 515 -24.72 16.34 -5.60
C THR A 515 -24.48 17.12 -6.90
N MET A 516 -24.88 18.38 -6.96
CA MET A 516 -24.70 19.24 -8.13
C MET A 516 -23.24 19.67 -8.34
N GLU A 517 -22.46 19.90 -7.27
CA GLU A 517 -21.03 20.20 -7.36
C GLU A 517 -20.22 18.99 -7.87
N GLU A 518 -20.64 17.78 -7.52
CA GLU A 518 -20.02 16.53 -7.98
C GLU A 518 -20.39 16.16 -9.43
N GLU A 519 -21.57 16.57 -9.92
CA GLU A 519 -22.08 16.26 -11.27
C GLU A 519 -21.84 17.38 -12.30
N THR A 520 -20.61 17.47 -12.83
CA THR A 520 -20.32 18.35 -14.00
C THR A 520 -20.99 17.85 -15.28
N GLU A 521 -21.22 18.74 -16.26
CA GLU A 521 -21.80 18.40 -17.58
C GLU A 521 -21.09 17.22 -18.25
N THR A 522 -19.75 17.21 -18.16
CA THR A 522 -18.89 16.17 -18.75
C THR A 522 -19.02 14.84 -17.99
N ALA A 523 -19.09 14.87 -16.66
CA ALA A 523 -19.30 13.68 -15.84
C ALA A 523 -20.70 13.07 -16.04
N LEU A 524 -21.73 13.90 -16.16
CA LEU A 524 -23.10 13.45 -16.41
C LEU A 524 -23.26 12.87 -17.82
N TYR A 525 -22.68 13.51 -18.84
CA TYR A 525 -22.62 12.96 -20.19
C TYR A 525 -21.87 11.62 -20.25
N ALA A 526 -20.77 11.49 -19.50
CA ALA A 526 -20.06 10.22 -19.37
C ALA A 526 -20.93 9.13 -18.75
N LYS A 527 -21.64 9.43 -17.66
CA LYS A 527 -22.49 8.51 -16.89
C LYS A 527 -23.72 8.05 -17.67
N ASP A 528 -24.45 8.99 -18.26
CA ASP A 528 -25.77 8.71 -18.85
C ASP A 528 -25.67 8.20 -20.31
N HIS A 529 -24.61 8.53 -21.06
CA HIS A 529 -24.57 8.28 -22.52
C HIS A 529 -23.32 7.57 -23.04
N LEU A 530 -22.12 7.84 -22.52
CA LEU A 530 -20.90 7.23 -23.05
C LEU A 530 -20.54 5.90 -22.40
N LYS A 531 -20.71 5.73 -21.09
CA LYS A 531 -20.33 4.50 -20.39
C LYS A 531 -21.11 3.27 -20.89
N SER A 532 -22.34 3.43 -21.37
CA SER A 532 -23.16 2.36 -21.97
C SER A 532 -22.94 2.18 -23.49
N ASN A 533 -22.24 3.12 -24.15
CA ASN A 533 -22.02 3.07 -25.58
C ASN A 533 -20.89 2.08 -25.94
N LYS A 534 -21.24 1.04 -26.71
CA LYS A 534 -20.31 -0.01 -27.14
C LYS A 534 -19.14 0.52 -27.96
N ASP A 535 -19.37 1.51 -28.83
CA ASP A 535 -18.33 2.12 -29.67
C ASP A 535 -17.37 2.97 -28.83
N TYR A 536 -17.88 3.67 -27.81
CA TYR A 536 -17.04 4.37 -26.84
C TYR A 536 -16.14 3.41 -26.07
N GLN A 537 -16.69 2.30 -25.57
CA GLN A 537 -15.90 1.28 -24.88
C GLN A 537 -14.84 0.67 -25.80
N LYS A 538 -15.17 0.40 -27.07
CA LYS A 538 -14.21 -0.08 -28.09
C LYS A 538 -13.10 0.94 -28.35
N LEU A 539 -13.44 2.21 -28.56
CA LEU A 539 -12.48 3.30 -28.76
C LEU A 539 -11.57 3.45 -27.53
N ARG A 540 -12.16 3.52 -26.34
CA ARG A 540 -11.43 3.63 -25.07
C ARG A 540 -10.44 2.48 -24.87
N ASN A 541 -10.84 1.25 -25.17
CA ASN A 541 -9.96 0.07 -25.06
C ASN A 541 -8.84 0.05 -26.10
N LEU A 542 -9.00 0.74 -27.24
CA LEU A 542 -7.91 0.98 -28.20
C LEU A 542 -6.91 2.04 -27.71
N LEU A 543 -7.35 2.98 -26.87
CA LEU A 543 -6.54 4.13 -26.46
C LEU A 543 -5.83 3.94 -25.12
N TYR A 544 -6.40 3.19 -24.19
CA TYR A 544 -5.92 3.14 -22.80
C TYR A 544 -5.56 1.74 -22.34
N TYR A 545 -4.53 1.67 -21.50
CA TYR A 545 -4.21 0.46 -20.76
C TYR A 545 -5.36 0.07 -19.82
N THR A 546 -5.69 -1.22 -19.81
CA THR A 546 -6.51 -1.82 -18.77
C THR A 546 -5.74 -1.84 -17.44
N LEU A 547 -6.45 -1.98 -16.31
CA LEU A 547 -5.83 -2.08 -14.98
C LEU A 547 -4.75 -3.18 -14.88
N ARG A 548 -4.87 -4.25 -15.67
CA ARG A 548 -3.87 -5.34 -15.67
C ARG A 548 -2.65 -5.01 -16.48
N GLU A 549 -2.83 -4.29 -17.58
CA GLU A 549 -1.70 -3.85 -18.37
C GLU A 549 -0.96 -2.71 -17.67
N GLU A 550 -1.65 -1.89 -16.88
CA GLU A 550 -1.03 -0.95 -15.92
C GLU A 550 -0.13 -1.67 -14.91
N GLU A 551 -0.63 -2.76 -14.31
CA GLU A 551 0.16 -3.61 -13.42
C GLU A 551 1.35 -4.22 -14.18
N ALA A 552 1.14 -4.82 -15.35
CA ALA A 552 2.23 -5.39 -16.16
C ALA A 552 3.30 -4.35 -16.53
N LEU A 553 2.89 -3.13 -16.90
CA LEU A 553 3.79 -2.02 -17.19
C LEU A 553 4.56 -1.57 -15.95
N SER A 554 3.90 -1.48 -14.79
CA SER A 554 4.55 -1.13 -13.52
C SER A 554 5.62 -2.16 -13.15
N GLU A 555 5.30 -3.45 -13.32
CA GLU A 555 6.22 -4.56 -13.04
C GLU A 555 7.39 -4.63 -14.05
N LEU A 556 7.18 -4.16 -15.28
CA LEU A 556 8.25 -3.99 -16.28
C LEU A 556 9.15 -2.81 -15.92
N LYS A 557 8.59 -1.66 -15.55
CA LYS A 557 9.36 -0.48 -15.10
C LYS A 557 10.24 -0.80 -13.90
N GLU A 558 9.71 -1.58 -12.97
CA GLU A 558 10.44 -2.08 -11.81
C GLU A 558 11.68 -2.90 -12.22
N MET A 559 11.53 -3.86 -13.14
CA MET A 559 12.65 -4.64 -13.70
C MET A 559 13.67 -3.76 -14.43
N ILE A 560 13.19 -2.79 -15.22
CA ILE A 560 14.04 -1.84 -15.95
C ILE A 560 14.85 -0.96 -14.99
N SER A 561 14.22 -0.43 -13.93
CA SER A 561 14.90 0.41 -12.94
C SER A 561 15.96 -0.36 -12.14
N GLN A 562 15.74 -1.64 -11.86
CA GLN A 562 16.75 -2.53 -11.27
C GLN A 562 17.98 -2.71 -12.17
N MET A 563 17.77 -2.80 -13.49
CA MET A 563 18.87 -2.91 -14.45
C MET A 563 19.58 -1.58 -14.69
N LYS A 564 18.86 -0.46 -14.66
CA LYS A 564 19.35 0.88 -15.04
C LYS A 564 19.82 1.72 -13.85
N ASP A 565 18.93 1.98 -12.90
CA ASP A 565 19.12 3.02 -11.87
C ASP A 565 19.86 2.52 -10.63
N THR A 566 19.73 1.23 -10.33
CA THR A 566 20.13 0.62 -9.05
C THR A 566 20.85 -0.70 -9.29
N ASN A 567 21.68 -0.72 -10.32
CA ASN A 567 22.47 -1.88 -10.66
C ASN A 567 23.73 -1.94 -9.80
N ILE A 568 24.02 -3.09 -9.21
CA ILE A 568 25.13 -3.26 -8.28
C ILE A 568 26.53 -3.03 -8.89
N TYR A 569 26.69 -3.20 -10.22
CA TYR A 569 27.97 -2.94 -10.88
C TYR A 569 28.41 -1.49 -10.83
N SER A 570 27.49 -0.53 -10.61
CA SER A 570 27.84 0.89 -10.45
C SER A 570 28.51 1.19 -9.11
N LYS A 571 28.56 0.23 -8.19
CA LYS A 571 29.18 0.34 -6.85
C LYS A 571 30.54 -0.35 -6.74
N VAL A 572 30.97 -1.12 -7.74
CA VAL A 572 32.21 -1.92 -7.67
C VAL A 572 33.45 -1.01 -7.60
N ASN A 573 33.49 0.06 -8.40
CA ASN A 573 34.52 1.10 -8.32
C ASN A 573 34.64 1.71 -6.92
N LYS A 574 33.51 1.92 -6.22
CA LYS A 574 33.49 2.45 -4.85
C LYS A 574 34.10 1.48 -3.85
N ILE A 575 33.77 0.19 -3.94
CA ILE A 575 34.36 -0.86 -3.10
C ILE A 575 35.89 -0.85 -3.28
N ALA A 576 36.36 -0.93 -4.53
CA ALA A 576 37.79 -0.94 -4.85
C ALA A 576 38.51 0.35 -4.39
N LYS A 577 37.88 1.51 -4.54
CA LYS A 577 38.45 2.79 -4.07
C LYS A 577 38.53 2.86 -2.54
N ASN A 578 37.56 2.31 -1.83
CA ASN A 578 37.57 2.26 -0.36
C ASN A 578 38.64 1.30 0.19
N GLU A 579 38.85 0.16 -0.47
CA GLU A 579 39.98 -0.74 -0.21
C GLU A 579 41.30 0.01 -0.40
N LEU A 580 41.49 0.62 -1.58
CA LEU A 580 42.71 1.34 -1.95
C LEU A 580 43.03 2.50 -0.98
N SER A 581 42.01 3.27 -0.61
CA SER A 581 42.17 4.43 0.28
C SER A 581 42.53 4.03 1.72
N THR A 582 42.30 2.78 2.10
CA THR A 582 42.76 2.30 3.41
C THR A 582 44.28 2.19 3.43
N TYR A 583 44.91 1.71 2.35
CA TYR A 583 46.37 1.62 2.26
C TYR A 583 47.07 2.98 2.11
N THR A 584 46.45 3.95 1.42
CA THR A 584 47.04 5.28 1.21
C THR A 584 47.20 6.09 2.50
N ASN A 585 46.39 5.80 3.52
CA ASN A 585 46.40 6.57 4.77
C ASN A 585 47.40 6.02 5.81
N LEU A 586 47.73 4.72 5.73
CA LEU A 586 48.62 4.05 6.69
C LEU A 586 49.99 4.74 6.90
N PRO A 587 50.68 5.29 5.87
CA PRO A 587 51.97 5.96 6.07
C PRO A 587 51.88 7.26 6.89
N PHE A 588 50.71 7.88 6.94
CA PHE A 588 50.48 9.15 7.64
C PHE A 588 49.98 8.97 9.07
N ASP A 589 49.36 7.81 9.37
CA ASP A 589 48.80 7.51 10.70
C ASP A 589 49.85 6.84 11.62
N LYS A 590 51.15 6.85 11.25
CA LYS A 590 52.26 6.30 12.04
C LYS A 590 52.87 7.36 12.95
N ASN A 591 52.84 7.12 14.26
CA ASN A 591 53.57 7.94 15.21
C ASN A 591 55.05 7.51 15.31
N ARG A 592 55.95 8.33 14.77
CA ARG A 592 57.41 8.06 14.69
C ARG A 592 58.16 8.41 15.96
N SER A 593 57.55 9.07 16.94
CA SER A 593 58.22 9.51 18.18
C SER A 593 58.44 8.36 19.19
N LEU A 594 57.78 7.21 19.01
CA LEU A 594 57.79 6.12 19.97
C LEU A 594 59.07 5.26 19.96
N SER A 595 59.85 5.22 18.87
CA SER A 595 61.05 4.39 18.74
C SER A 595 62.20 5.15 18.09
N LYS A 596 63.42 4.99 18.62
CA LYS A 596 64.67 5.55 18.05
C LYS A 596 65.36 4.60 17.06
N LYS A 597 64.78 3.43 16.80
CA LYS A 597 65.41 2.37 16.00
C LYS A 597 65.23 2.62 14.50
N THR A 598 66.21 2.18 13.71
CA THR A 598 66.32 2.52 12.28
C THR A 598 65.46 1.66 11.35
N GLN A 599 64.99 0.50 11.82
CA GLN A 599 64.12 -0.39 11.04
C GLN A 599 62.82 -0.68 11.79
N TYR A 600 61.74 -0.81 11.01
CA TYR A 600 60.40 -1.00 11.53
C TYR A 600 59.60 -1.95 10.65
N ALA A 601 59.05 -2.99 11.25
CA ALA A 601 58.07 -3.86 10.62
C ALA A 601 56.74 -3.81 11.40
N ARG A 602 55.62 -3.69 10.71
CA ARG A 602 54.27 -3.72 11.32
C ARG A 602 53.28 -4.43 10.43
N GLY A 603 52.43 -5.23 11.05
CA GLY A 603 51.22 -5.75 10.44
C GLY A 603 49.97 -5.22 11.14
N GLY A 604 48.84 -5.27 10.44
CA GLY A 604 47.56 -4.93 11.03
C GLY A 604 46.38 -5.52 10.29
N PHE A 605 45.25 -5.54 11.00
CA PHE A 605 43.95 -5.95 10.47
C PHE A 605 42.93 -4.86 10.75
N ILE A 606 42.18 -4.45 9.73
CA ILE A 606 41.17 -3.40 9.78
C ILE A 606 39.84 -3.98 9.29
N SER A 607 38.82 -3.89 10.14
CA SER A 607 37.43 -4.14 9.77
C SER A 607 36.73 -2.81 9.53
N ALA A 608 36.23 -2.60 8.32
CA ALA A 608 35.45 -1.43 7.95
C ALA A 608 34.02 -1.82 7.57
N ARG A 609 33.03 -1.10 8.08
CA ARG A 609 31.61 -1.26 7.74
C ARG A 609 31.09 0.02 7.10
N THR A 610 30.56 -0.09 5.89
CA THR A 610 29.96 1.00 5.13
C THR A 610 28.45 0.85 5.08
N VAL A 611 27.73 1.93 5.35
CA VAL A 611 26.26 2.03 5.20
C VAL A 611 25.95 3.30 4.40
N GLN A 612 25.36 3.12 3.22
CA GLN A 612 24.94 4.21 2.34
C GLN A 612 23.57 3.89 1.75
N ASN A 613 22.51 4.53 2.25
CA ASN A 613 21.14 4.32 1.78
C ASN A 613 20.76 2.83 1.67
N ASN A 614 20.75 2.30 0.46
CA ASN A 614 20.38 0.94 0.12
C ASN A 614 21.58 0.01 -0.17
N PHE A 615 22.80 0.52 0.01
CA PHE A 615 24.06 -0.18 -0.16
C PHE A 615 24.76 -0.33 1.20
N LYS A 616 25.09 -1.56 1.59
CA LYS A 616 25.77 -1.84 2.86
C LYS A 616 26.76 -2.97 2.71
N GLY A 617 27.84 -2.95 3.47
CA GLY A 617 28.79 -4.05 3.45
C GLY A 617 29.99 -3.84 4.35
N ASN A 618 30.85 -4.86 4.36
CA ASN A 618 32.07 -4.89 5.15
C ASN A 618 33.29 -5.08 4.24
N ILE A 619 34.40 -4.49 4.65
CA ILE A 619 35.73 -4.66 4.08
C ILE A 619 36.65 -5.09 5.22
N TYR A 620 37.31 -6.22 5.04
CA TYR A 620 38.31 -6.75 5.96
C TYR A 620 39.67 -6.66 5.30
N THR A 621 40.53 -5.78 5.81
CA THR A 621 41.84 -5.48 5.23
C THR A 621 42.92 -6.01 6.15
N ALA A 622 43.86 -6.78 5.62
CA ALA A 622 45.10 -7.13 6.29
C ALA A 622 46.28 -6.48 5.56
N TYR A 623 47.25 -5.97 6.30
CA TYR A 623 48.43 -5.32 5.72
C TYR A 623 49.70 -5.67 6.50
N GLY A 624 50.82 -5.60 5.80
CA GLY A 624 52.17 -5.60 6.33
C GLY A 624 52.94 -4.44 5.73
N LEU A 625 53.70 -3.74 6.56
CA LEU A 625 54.59 -2.68 6.15
C LEU A 625 55.99 -2.88 6.74
N TYR A 626 56.99 -2.52 5.96
CA TYR A 626 58.38 -2.48 6.38
C TYR A 626 58.95 -1.13 5.99
N GLU A 627 59.57 -0.44 6.94
CA GLU A 627 60.19 0.87 6.77
C GLU A 627 61.64 0.81 7.22
N LYS A 628 62.52 1.39 6.41
CA LYS A 628 63.93 1.53 6.68
C LYS A 628 64.31 3.00 6.62
N GLN A 629 64.95 3.48 7.67
CA GLN A 629 65.60 4.79 7.68
C GLN A 629 66.81 4.77 6.74
N LEU A 630 66.86 5.73 5.81
CA LEU A 630 67.99 5.87 4.87
C LEU A 630 69.06 6.77 5.48
N ASP A 631 68.66 7.98 5.89
CA ASP A 631 69.50 8.95 6.59
C ASP A 631 68.76 9.53 7.81
N LYS A 632 69.38 10.45 8.56
CA LYS A 632 68.76 11.10 9.73
C LYS A 632 67.38 11.72 9.43
N ASN A 633 67.15 12.15 8.19
CA ASN A 633 65.95 12.89 7.79
C ASN A 633 65.08 12.16 6.75
N SER A 634 65.40 10.93 6.35
CA SER A 634 64.71 10.24 5.24
C SER A 634 64.45 8.77 5.54
N TYR A 635 63.32 8.25 5.06
CA TYR A 635 62.95 6.84 5.19
C TYR A 635 62.23 6.34 3.93
N LEU A 636 62.38 5.04 3.69
CA LEU A 636 61.73 4.31 2.61
C LEU A 636 60.90 3.18 3.20
N GLY A 637 59.63 3.12 2.83
CA GLY A 637 58.71 2.07 3.23
C GLY A 637 58.14 1.30 2.06
N VAL A 638 57.93 0.00 2.27
CA VAL A 638 57.19 -0.88 1.37
C VAL A 638 55.99 -1.45 2.12
N MET A 639 54.91 -1.67 1.39
CA MET A 639 53.65 -2.15 1.96
C MET A 639 53.01 -3.16 1.04
N PHE A 640 52.50 -4.22 1.64
CA PHE A 640 51.74 -5.27 0.99
C PHE A 640 50.47 -5.50 1.79
N GLY A 641 49.37 -5.82 1.13
CA GLY A 641 48.13 -6.10 1.83
C GLY A 641 47.09 -6.77 0.96
N GLY A 642 46.07 -7.30 1.61
CA GLY A 642 44.92 -7.87 0.92
C GLY A 642 43.63 -7.47 1.62
N ALA A 643 42.57 -7.32 0.84
CA ALA A 643 41.24 -7.07 1.36
C ALA A 643 40.25 -8.14 0.92
N ASN A 644 39.32 -8.49 1.79
CA ASN A 644 38.15 -9.32 1.50
C ASN A 644 36.89 -8.49 1.75
N THR A 645 35.97 -8.49 0.79
CA THR A 645 34.78 -7.63 0.83
C THR A 645 33.49 -8.39 0.62
N ASN A 646 32.45 -7.94 1.29
CA ASN A 646 31.09 -8.46 1.13
C ASN A 646 30.09 -7.30 1.25
N HIS A 647 29.46 -6.96 0.14
CA HIS A 647 28.48 -5.88 0.05
C HIS A 647 27.15 -6.37 -0.51
N THR A 648 26.08 -5.70 -0.11
CA THR A 648 24.71 -5.94 -0.55
C THR A 648 24.08 -4.62 -0.99
N LEU A 649 23.45 -4.63 -2.16
CA LEU A 649 22.59 -3.57 -2.66
C LEU A 649 21.13 -4.05 -2.60
N THR A 650 20.30 -3.34 -1.86
CA THR A 650 18.86 -3.61 -1.75
C THR A 650 18.10 -2.67 -2.70
N HIS A 651 17.34 -3.20 -3.66
CA HIS A 651 16.63 -2.32 -4.60
C HIS A 651 15.47 -1.57 -3.92
N ASN A 652 14.58 -2.30 -3.28
CA ASN A 652 13.38 -1.76 -2.63
C ASN A 652 13.44 -1.90 -1.11
N LYS A 653 13.01 -0.84 -0.41
CA LYS A 653 12.65 -0.98 1.01
C LYS A 653 11.39 -1.84 1.11
N ARG A 654 11.34 -2.71 2.11
CA ARG A 654 10.19 -3.60 2.36
C ARG A 654 8.92 -2.76 2.46
N SER A 655 7.91 -3.08 1.65
CA SER A 655 6.60 -2.45 1.70
C SER A 655 5.48 -3.50 1.61
N ALA A 656 4.23 -3.08 1.79
CA ALA A 656 3.07 -3.95 1.56
C ALA A 656 2.92 -4.43 0.09
N LYS A 657 3.63 -3.80 -0.85
CA LYS A 657 3.51 -4.05 -2.31
C LYS A 657 4.80 -4.52 -2.99
N THR A 658 5.94 -4.43 -2.32
CA THR A 658 7.24 -4.74 -2.92
C THR A 658 8.06 -5.62 -1.99
N THR A 659 8.58 -6.71 -2.55
CA THR A 659 9.54 -7.57 -1.85
C THR A 659 10.95 -7.00 -2.07
N PRO A 660 11.75 -6.81 -1.01
CA PRO A 660 13.13 -6.34 -1.17
C PRO A 660 13.95 -7.36 -1.98
N THR A 661 14.73 -6.86 -2.92
CA THR A 661 15.64 -7.64 -3.77
C THR A 661 17.06 -7.25 -3.43
N ASN A 662 17.88 -8.22 -3.02
CA ASN A 662 19.25 -7.99 -2.60
C ASN A 662 20.20 -8.55 -3.65
N SER A 663 20.97 -7.70 -4.30
CA SER A 663 22.14 -8.11 -5.09
C SER A 663 23.39 -8.09 -4.21
N THR A 664 24.37 -8.96 -4.46
CA THR A 664 25.59 -9.04 -3.64
C THR A 664 26.86 -8.94 -4.45
N VAL A 665 27.90 -8.35 -3.86
CA VAL A 665 29.28 -8.38 -4.36
C VAL A 665 30.18 -8.94 -3.28
N LYS A 666 30.95 -9.97 -3.64
CA LYS A 666 32.03 -10.51 -2.80
C LYS A 666 33.35 -10.40 -3.55
N GLY A 667 34.38 -9.90 -2.91
CA GLY A 667 35.65 -9.67 -3.59
C GLY A 667 36.87 -9.95 -2.74
N VAL A 668 37.98 -10.22 -3.43
CA VAL A 668 39.31 -10.26 -2.85
C VAL A 668 40.22 -9.36 -3.67
N SER A 669 41.03 -8.55 -3.01
CA SER A 669 42.05 -7.73 -3.66
C SER A 669 43.41 -7.88 -3.00
N LEU A 670 44.45 -7.63 -3.80
CA LEU A 670 45.86 -7.59 -3.41
C LEU A 670 46.40 -6.20 -3.72
N TYR A 671 47.12 -5.62 -2.76
CA TYR A 671 47.77 -4.32 -2.86
C TYR A 671 49.27 -4.45 -2.63
N THR A 672 50.05 -3.68 -3.40
CA THR A 672 51.47 -3.47 -3.15
C THR A 672 51.81 -2.00 -3.42
N GLY A 673 52.66 -1.41 -2.58
CA GLY A 673 53.06 -0.03 -2.73
C GLY A 673 54.35 0.29 -2.00
N ALA A 674 54.88 1.47 -2.29
CA ALA A 674 56.05 2.02 -1.64
C ALA A 674 55.83 3.50 -1.35
N TYR A 675 56.45 3.99 -0.28
CA TYR A 675 56.41 5.39 0.09
C TYR A 675 57.79 5.85 0.55
N TYR A 676 58.08 7.10 0.26
CA TYR A 676 59.25 7.82 0.72
C TYR A 676 58.77 8.94 1.64
N GLY A 677 59.50 9.18 2.72
CA GLY A 677 59.28 10.38 3.49
C GLY A 677 60.55 11.04 3.94
N LYS A 678 60.45 12.35 4.12
CA LYS A 678 61.55 13.25 4.44
C LYS A 678 61.10 14.29 5.45
N LYS A 679 61.90 14.47 6.51
CA LYS A 679 61.82 15.62 7.41
C LYS A 679 62.34 16.86 6.67
N LEU A 680 61.45 17.80 6.36
CA LEU A 680 61.80 19.07 5.73
C LEU A 680 62.35 20.05 6.78
N TYR A 681 61.73 20.06 7.95
CA TYR A 681 62.15 20.76 9.17
C TYR A 681 62.03 19.78 10.35
N GLU A 682 62.46 20.16 11.56
CA GLU A 682 62.34 19.26 12.73
C GLU A 682 60.88 18.89 13.02
N GLU A 683 59.97 19.81 12.73
CA GLU A 683 58.53 19.72 12.98
C GLU A 683 57.70 19.34 11.73
N LEU A 684 58.29 19.27 10.53
CA LEU A 684 57.53 19.07 9.28
C LEU A 684 57.99 17.84 8.51
N ASP A 685 57.11 16.84 8.44
CA ASP A 685 57.27 15.65 7.60
C ASP A 685 56.61 15.84 6.23
N TRP A 686 57.33 15.51 5.16
CA TRP A 686 56.77 15.27 3.85
C TRP A 686 56.75 13.77 3.54
N ILE A 687 55.62 13.25 3.10
CA ILE A 687 55.44 11.84 2.77
C ILE A 687 54.81 11.76 1.38
N SER A 688 55.41 10.96 0.50
CA SER A 688 54.87 10.68 -0.83
C SER A 688 54.96 9.20 -1.14
N GLY A 689 53.98 8.64 -1.81
CA GLY A 689 53.96 7.23 -2.13
C GLY A 689 53.07 6.88 -3.30
N MET A 690 53.24 5.65 -3.77
CA MET A 690 52.47 5.08 -4.86
C MET A 690 52.19 3.61 -4.59
N GLY A 691 51.09 3.12 -5.15
CA GLY A 691 50.70 1.73 -5.01
C GLY A 691 49.80 1.27 -6.14
N VAL A 692 49.76 -0.04 -6.33
CA VAL A 692 48.87 -0.72 -7.27
C VAL A 692 48.02 -1.74 -6.53
N GLN A 693 46.78 -1.90 -6.98
CA GLN A 693 45.85 -2.88 -6.46
C GLN A 693 45.25 -3.68 -7.61
N TYR A 694 45.08 -4.97 -7.41
CA TYR A 694 44.31 -5.83 -8.30
C TYR A 694 43.25 -6.59 -7.51
N GLY A 695 41.99 -6.41 -7.90
CA GLY A 695 40.82 -7.00 -7.25
C GLY A 695 40.00 -7.88 -8.18
N ASN A 696 39.46 -8.97 -7.64
CA ASN A 696 38.52 -9.86 -8.32
C ASN A 696 37.23 -9.95 -7.49
N TYR A 697 36.12 -9.57 -8.10
CA TYR A 697 34.81 -9.43 -7.46
C TYR A 697 33.80 -10.34 -8.15
N LYS A 698 33.21 -11.28 -7.41
CA LYS A 698 32.05 -12.07 -7.81
C LYS A 698 30.79 -11.27 -7.50
N VAL A 699 29.91 -11.13 -8.48
CA VAL A 699 28.66 -10.41 -8.37
C VAL A 699 27.49 -11.37 -8.62
N GLU A 700 26.52 -11.34 -7.72
CA GLU A 700 25.25 -12.06 -7.83
C GLU A 700 24.15 -11.00 -7.92
N ARG A 701 23.62 -10.82 -9.13
CA ARG A 701 22.59 -9.83 -9.44
C ARG A 701 21.23 -10.51 -9.45
N HIS A 702 20.36 -10.04 -8.57
CA HIS A 702 18.99 -10.51 -8.46
C HIS A 702 18.07 -9.43 -9.01
N LEU A 703 17.28 -9.78 -10.05
CA LEU A 703 16.15 -8.99 -10.52
C LEU A 703 14.87 -9.61 -10.00
N LYS A 704 13.96 -8.84 -9.43
CA LYS A 704 12.71 -9.40 -8.92
C LYS A 704 11.58 -8.39 -8.88
N ASN A 705 10.40 -8.86 -9.21
CA ASN A 705 9.14 -8.14 -9.10
C ASN A 705 8.10 -9.08 -8.46
N ASN A 706 6.82 -8.74 -8.49
CA ASN A 706 5.79 -9.51 -7.81
C ASN A 706 5.45 -10.85 -8.50
N TYR A 707 5.92 -11.06 -9.73
CA TYR A 707 5.53 -12.20 -10.57
C TYR A 707 6.71 -13.09 -10.97
N GLN A 708 7.95 -12.59 -10.92
CA GLN A 708 9.14 -13.37 -11.26
C GLN A 708 10.40 -12.85 -10.55
N GLY A 709 11.38 -13.75 -10.43
CA GLY A 709 12.76 -13.45 -10.05
C GLY A 709 13.72 -14.02 -11.11
N LEU A 710 14.78 -13.28 -11.41
CA LEU A 710 15.82 -13.69 -12.35
C LEU A 710 17.19 -13.43 -11.71
N ASP A 711 18.01 -14.46 -11.69
CA ASP A 711 19.34 -14.41 -11.09
C ASP A 711 20.41 -14.47 -12.17
N SER A 712 21.41 -13.60 -12.05
CA SER A 712 22.55 -13.52 -12.96
C SER A 712 23.85 -13.45 -12.16
N ASN A 713 24.87 -14.14 -12.65
CA ASN A 713 26.18 -14.19 -12.02
C ASN A 713 27.22 -13.53 -12.91
N GLY A 714 28.08 -12.68 -12.35
CA GLY A 714 29.18 -12.03 -13.06
C GLY A 714 30.47 -12.05 -12.26
N LYS A 715 31.59 -11.83 -12.97
CA LYS A 715 32.91 -11.60 -12.37
C LYS A 715 33.47 -10.30 -12.91
N VAL A 716 33.94 -9.44 -12.01
CA VAL A 716 34.53 -8.15 -12.32
C VAL A 716 35.98 -8.15 -11.85
N LYS A 717 36.89 -7.77 -12.73
CA LYS A 717 38.29 -7.52 -12.38
C LYS A 717 38.52 -6.02 -12.35
N VAL A 718 39.15 -5.52 -11.29
CA VAL A 718 39.49 -4.11 -11.16
C VAL A 718 40.99 -3.98 -10.97
N GLY A 719 41.64 -3.25 -11.88
CA GLY A 719 43.01 -2.78 -11.69
C GLY A 719 42.98 -1.35 -11.18
N ALA A 720 43.81 -1.02 -10.20
CA ALA A 720 43.91 0.34 -9.68
C ALA A 720 45.36 0.74 -9.45
N TRP A 721 45.62 2.03 -9.61
CA TRP A 721 46.87 2.68 -9.25
C TRP A 721 46.56 3.93 -8.42
N THR A 722 47.40 4.21 -7.44
CA THR A 722 47.28 5.39 -6.59
C THR A 722 48.63 6.05 -6.41
N THR A 723 48.61 7.37 -6.33
CA THR A 723 49.75 8.18 -5.89
C THR A 723 49.23 9.20 -4.87
N TYR A 724 50.00 9.45 -3.84
CA TYR A 724 49.61 10.35 -2.76
C TYR A 724 50.82 11.11 -2.24
N SER A 725 50.58 12.32 -1.79
CA SER A 725 51.59 13.16 -1.15
C SER A 725 50.92 13.96 -0.05
N GLY A 726 51.61 14.16 1.07
CA GLY A 726 51.10 14.95 2.17
C GLY A 726 52.17 15.50 3.08
N LEU A 727 51.75 16.45 3.89
CA LEU A 727 52.55 17.14 4.90
C LEU A 727 51.95 16.87 6.27
N VAL A 728 52.80 16.62 7.26
CA VAL A 728 52.42 16.48 8.67
C VAL A 728 53.29 17.43 9.49
N LEU A 729 52.66 18.45 10.06
CA LEU A 729 53.29 19.42 10.95
C LEU A 729 53.03 19.00 12.40
N HIS A 730 54.09 18.91 13.20
CA HIS A 730 54.11 18.47 14.59
C HIS A 730 54.40 19.68 15.49
N TYR A 731 53.41 20.16 16.24
CA TYR A 731 53.59 21.29 17.14
C TYR A 731 53.56 20.82 18.61
N PRO A 732 54.72 20.80 19.30
CA PRO A 732 54.79 20.35 20.68
C PRO A 732 54.11 21.34 21.64
N LEU A 733 53.40 20.81 22.64
CA LEU A 733 52.79 21.54 23.75
C LEU A 733 53.41 21.10 25.08
N GLN A 734 52.98 21.71 26.19
CA GLN A 734 53.41 21.31 27.54
C GLN A 734 52.89 19.91 27.91
N GLU A 735 53.60 19.23 28.82
CA GLU A 735 53.27 17.89 29.33
C GLU A 735 53.22 16.77 28.26
N ASP A 736 54.15 16.72 27.31
CA ASP A 736 54.23 15.63 26.31
C ASP A 736 52.94 15.48 25.46
N VAL A 737 52.23 16.59 25.27
CA VAL A 737 51.13 16.74 24.33
C VAL A 737 51.67 17.34 23.03
N GLU A 738 51.16 16.89 21.90
CA GLU A 738 51.52 17.38 20.58
C GLU A 738 50.26 17.62 19.74
N VAL A 739 50.19 18.76 19.07
CA VAL A 739 49.17 19.05 18.06
C VAL A 739 49.75 18.70 16.69
N GLN A 740 49.08 17.83 15.96
CA GLN A 740 49.44 17.50 14.59
C GLN A 740 48.46 18.12 13.60
N LEU A 741 49.00 18.81 12.59
CA LEU A 741 48.25 19.26 11.43
C LEU A 741 48.67 18.42 10.23
N LYS A 742 47.69 17.84 9.55
CA LYS A 742 47.90 16.91 8.44
C LYS A 742 47.19 17.40 7.19
N GLY A 743 47.89 17.43 6.08
CA GLY A 743 47.32 17.67 4.76
C GLY A 743 47.76 16.61 3.76
N ILE A 744 46.81 15.87 3.19
CA ILE A 744 47.06 14.81 2.21
C ILE A 744 46.34 15.15 0.91
N LEU A 745 47.01 14.94 -0.21
CA LEU A 745 46.44 14.91 -1.54
C LEU A 745 46.67 13.53 -2.15
N SER A 746 45.63 12.90 -2.71
CA SER A 746 45.76 11.61 -3.38
C SER A 746 45.01 11.57 -4.70
N TYR A 747 45.67 10.98 -5.70
CA TYR A 747 45.10 10.67 -6.99
C TYR A 747 44.98 9.15 -7.14
N SER A 748 43.81 8.67 -7.54
CA SER A 748 43.58 7.25 -7.79
C SER A 748 42.95 7.02 -9.14
N TYR A 749 43.57 6.14 -9.93
CA TYR A 749 43.04 5.60 -11.17
C TYR A 749 42.48 4.20 -10.93
N LEU A 750 41.28 3.93 -11.43
CA LEU A 750 40.63 2.62 -11.37
C LEU A 750 40.11 2.24 -12.75
N ASN A 751 40.53 1.07 -13.24
CA ASN A 751 39.98 0.42 -14.42
C ASN A 751 39.09 -0.74 -13.99
N GLN A 752 37.78 -0.58 -14.17
CA GLN A 752 36.81 -1.66 -14.04
C GLN A 752 36.73 -2.40 -15.38
N GLY A 753 37.15 -3.67 -15.39
CA GLY A 753 37.20 -4.49 -16.60
C GLY A 753 35.82 -4.82 -17.19
N LYS A 754 35.81 -5.37 -18.40
CA LYS A 754 34.59 -5.85 -19.06
C LYS A 754 33.95 -6.99 -18.26
N ILE A 755 32.63 -7.05 -18.27
CA ILE A 755 31.83 -8.02 -17.51
C ILE A 755 30.94 -8.76 -18.49
N LYS A 756 30.89 -10.08 -18.36
CA LYS A 756 29.92 -10.94 -19.04
C LYS A 756 29.22 -11.76 -17.97
N GLU A 757 27.92 -11.55 -17.82
CA GLU A 757 27.12 -12.34 -16.90
C GLU A 757 26.67 -13.66 -17.53
N SER A 758 26.32 -14.62 -16.66
CA SER A 758 25.67 -15.88 -17.01
C SER A 758 24.32 -16.01 -16.30
N ASN A 759 23.39 -16.75 -16.91
CA ASN A 759 22.04 -17.07 -16.40
C ASN A 759 21.07 -15.88 -16.32
N GLY A 760 19.78 -16.20 -16.29
CA GLY A 760 18.72 -15.19 -16.23
C GLY A 760 18.78 -14.22 -17.39
N LEU A 761 18.41 -12.96 -17.14
CA LEU A 761 18.55 -11.88 -18.11
C LEU A 761 19.95 -11.24 -17.98
N ASN A 762 20.98 -11.98 -18.42
CA ASN A 762 22.39 -11.61 -18.26
C ASN A 762 22.82 -10.40 -19.11
N LEU A 763 23.72 -9.59 -18.55
CA LEU A 763 24.29 -8.38 -19.14
C LEU A 763 25.74 -8.60 -19.63
N ASP A 764 26.07 -7.94 -20.74
CA ASP A 764 27.43 -7.62 -21.14
C ASP A 764 27.70 -6.14 -20.82
N ILE A 765 28.67 -5.86 -19.95
CA ILE A 765 29.00 -4.49 -19.49
C ILE A 765 30.41 -4.13 -19.96
N GLN A 766 30.54 -2.95 -20.55
CA GLN A 766 31.82 -2.45 -21.05
C GLN A 766 32.75 -2.02 -19.90
N SER A 767 34.05 -2.07 -20.16
CA SER A 767 35.05 -1.57 -19.23
C SER A 767 34.92 -0.06 -19.02
N LYS A 768 35.27 0.42 -17.83
CA LYS A 768 35.18 1.83 -17.47
C LYS A 768 36.35 2.28 -16.63
N ASP A 769 36.85 3.46 -16.97
CA ASP A 769 37.92 4.13 -16.25
C ASP A 769 37.35 5.21 -15.32
N TYR A 770 37.92 5.28 -14.13
CA TYR A 770 37.58 6.24 -13.10
C TYR A 770 38.85 6.91 -12.58
N HIS A 771 38.74 8.21 -12.35
CA HIS A 771 39.82 9.04 -11.81
C HIS A 771 39.28 9.80 -10.61
N TYR A 772 39.94 9.66 -9.47
CA TYR A 772 39.56 10.34 -8.22
C TYR A 772 40.69 11.22 -7.75
N LEU A 773 40.33 12.43 -7.33
CA LEU A 773 41.24 13.35 -6.64
C LEU A 773 40.63 13.66 -5.27
N ASP A 774 41.36 13.32 -4.22
CA ASP A 774 40.93 13.47 -2.83
C ASP A 774 41.91 14.35 -2.06
N SER A 775 41.38 15.18 -1.17
CA SER A 775 42.17 15.84 -0.13
C SER A 775 41.66 15.47 1.27
N GLU A 776 42.58 15.31 2.22
CA GLU A 776 42.29 15.17 3.65
C GLU A 776 43.05 16.27 4.40
N LEU A 777 42.33 17.11 5.14
CA LEU A 777 42.90 18.12 6.03
C LEU A 777 42.46 17.81 7.46
N GLY A 778 43.40 17.65 8.37
CA GLY A 778 43.09 17.19 9.72
C GLY A 778 43.93 17.85 10.80
N VAL A 779 43.36 17.87 12.01
CA VAL A 779 44.03 18.24 13.25
C VAL A 779 43.85 17.13 14.27
N SER A 780 44.90 16.81 15.00
CA SER A 780 44.87 15.80 16.06
C SER A 780 45.72 16.18 17.25
N LEU A 781 45.33 15.67 18.41
CA LEU A 781 46.06 15.76 19.67
C LEU A 781 46.66 14.40 19.98
N ASN A 782 47.95 14.39 20.29
CA ASN A 782 48.68 13.20 20.68
C ASN A 782 49.27 13.40 22.07
N LYS A 783 48.93 12.52 23.01
CA LYS A 783 49.54 12.49 24.35
C LYS A 783 50.46 11.27 24.42
N THR A 784 51.72 11.50 24.76
CA THR A 784 52.65 10.42 25.07
C THR A 784 52.64 10.18 26.59
N LEU A 785 52.52 8.91 26.99
CA LEU A 785 52.53 8.46 28.37
C LEU A 785 53.73 7.54 28.57
N TYR A 786 54.44 7.72 29.69
CA TYR A 786 55.65 6.96 30.02
C TYR A 786 55.40 6.07 31.23
N ASP A 787 55.82 4.82 31.13
CA ASP A 787 55.85 3.84 32.21
C ASP A 787 57.17 3.03 32.13
N PHE A 788 57.49 2.23 33.16
CA PHE A 788 58.75 1.47 33.19
C PHE A 788 58.84 0.48 32.03
N GLY A 789 59.77 0.74 31.11
CA GLY A 789 60.02 -0.11 29.94
C GLY A 789 58.98 -0.01 28.82
N VAL A 790 58.02 0.91 28.93
CA VAL A 790 56.88 1.06 28.02
C VAL A 790 56.59 2.53 27.74
N LYS A 791 56.44 2.86 26.45
CA LYS A 791 55.89 4.15 25.99
C LYS A 791 54.57 3.91 25.31
N SER A 792 53.54 4.66 25.67
CA SER A 792 52.27 4.63 24.97
C SER A 792 51.90 6.00 24.42
N ASN A 793 51.12 6.01 23.35
CA ASN A 793 50.64 7.22 22.71
C ASN A 793 49.15 7.10 22.42
N LEU A 794 48.39 8.07 22.92
CA LEU A 794 46.97 8.23 22.64
C LEU A 794 46.80 9.40 21.67
N SER A 795 46.23 9.12 20.51
CA SER A 795 45.92 10.10 19.48
C SER A 795 44.42 10.21 19.30
N ALA A 796 43.90 11.43 19.23
CA ALA A 796 42.52 11.70 18.85
C ALA A 796 42.47 12.91 17.92
N GLY A 797 41.65 12.83 16.87
CA GLY A 797 41.60 13.92 15.89
C GLY A 797 40.37 13.94 15.01
N ILE A 798 40.26 15.05 14.31
CA ILE A 798 39.21 15.33 13.34
C ILE A 798 39.84 15.71 12.00
N SER A 799 39.21 15.30 10.90
CA SER A 799 39.66 15.64 9.56
C SER A 799 38.48 15.88 8.63
N ALA A 800 38.63 16.86 7.75
CA ALA A 800 37.75 17.07 6.60
C ALA A 800 38.33 16.31 5.40
N ILE A 801 37.52 15.44 4.80
CA ILE A 801 37.84 14.75 3.55
C ILE A 801 37.02 15.42 2.45
N SER A 802 37.67 15.85 1.37
CA SER A 802 37.01 16.46 0.22
C SER A 802 37.33 15.71 -1.06
N GLY A 803 36.27 15.37 -1.80
CA GLY A 803 36.38 14.71 -3.10
C GLY A 803 36.46 15.74 -4.23
N LEU A 804 37.66 16.27 -4.48
CA LEU A 804 37.89 17.39 -5.41
C LEU A 804 37.45 17.09 -6.85
N ALA A 805 37.63 15.86 -7.31
CA ALA A 805 37.19 15.42 -8.64
C ALA A 805 36.88 13.91 -8.68
N GLY A 806 36.05 13.50 -9.66
CA GLY A 806 35.78 12.08 -9.94
C GLY A 806 34.51 11.50 -9.32
N TYR A 807 33.87 12.21 -8.39
CA TYR A 807 32.72 11.68 -7.62
C TYR A 807 31.35 11.77 -8.32
N LYS A 808 31.29 12.45 -9.47
CA LYS A 808 30.16 12.36 -10.40
C LYS A 808 30.47 11.29 -11.44
N ASN A 809 30.41 10.02 -11.04
CA ASN A 809 30.77 8.92 -11.94
C ASN A 809 29.87 8.93 -13.18
N LYS A 810 30.49 8.82 -14.36
CA LYS A 810 29.76 8.63 -15.62
C LYS A 810 29.11 7.25 -15.63
N ASP A 811 28.05 7.14 -16.41
CA ASP A 811 27.31 5.89 -16.56
C ASP A 811 28.15 4.78 -17.19
N LEU A 812 27.79 3.54 -16.82
CA LEU A 812 28.34 2.30 -17.36
C LEU A 812 27.52 1.91 -18.59
N LYS A 813 28.19 1.54 -19.69
CA LYS A 813 27.49 1.10 -20.90
C LYS A 813 27.27 -0.41 -20.85
N ALA A 814 26.02 -0.83 -20.93
CA ALA A 814 25.61 -2.23 -20.84
C ALA A 814 24.71 -2.62 -22.01
N LYS A 815 24.58 -3.93 -22.23
CA LYS A 815 23.58 -4.51 -23.13
C LYS A 815 23.16 -5.87 -22.63
N ILE A 816 21.97 -6.31 -23.01
CA ILE A 816 21.55 -7.69 -22.80
C ILE A 816 22.42 -8.59 -23.66
N HIS A 817 22.84 -9.75 -23.13
CA HIS A 817 23.67 -10.68 -23.88
C HIS A 817 22.98 -11.09 -25.20
N GLY A 818 23.71 -11.01 -26.31
CA GLY A 818 23.18 -11.25 -27.66
C GLY A 818 22.53 -10.03 -28.32
N SER A 819 22.38 -8.91 -27.61
CA SER A 819 21.76 -7.69 -28.16
C SER A 819 22.72 -6.87 -29.04
N THR A 820 22.13 -6.19 -30.03
CA THR A 820 22.79 -5.17 -30.87
C THR A 820 22.67 -3.75 -30.29
N SER A 821 21.70 -3.49 -29.42
CA SER A 821 21.52 -2.18 -28.77
C SER A 821 22.02 -2.19 -27.32
N SER A 822 22.49 -1.03 -26.87
CA SER A 822 23.03 -0.80 -25.53
C SER A 822 22.24 0.25 -24.78
N PHE A 823 22.29 0.19 -23.45
CA PHE A 823 21.73 1.18 -22.54
C PHE A 823 22.76 1.60 -21.49
N ASN A 824 22.44 2.64 -20.74
CA ASN A 824 23.30 3.17 -19.69
C ASN A 824 22.82 2.72 -18.30
N ILE A 825 23.72 2.12 -17.54
CA ILE A 825 23.56 1.90 -16.10
C ILE A 825 24.05 3.15 -15.39
N LYS A 826 23.19 3.74 -14.56
CA LYS A 826 23.45 4.97 -13.84
C LYS A 826 24.67 4.83 -12.92
N GLY A 827 25.65 5.70 -13.12
CA GLY A 827 26.84 5.77 -12.28
C GLY A 827 26.51 6.25 -10.87
N ASP A 828 27.29 5.80 -9.88
CA ASP A 828 27.13 6.26 -8.50
C ASP A 828 27.57 7.73 -8.35
N LYS A 829 26.68 8.61 -7.89
CA LYS A 829 26.91 10.07 -7.83
C LYS A 829 27.15 10.61 -6.42
N THR A 830 27.47 9.76 -5.45
CA THR A 830 27.70 10.21 -4.06
C THR A 830 28.89 11.17 -3.94
N LYS A 831 28.67 12.32 -3.30
CA LYS A 831 29.76 13.24 -2.92
C LYS A 831 30.58 12.64 -1.78
N LYS A 832 31.90 12.85 -1.80
CA LYS A 832 32.81 12.35 -0.77
C LYS A 832 33.06 13.32 0.38
N ASP A 833 32.53 14.54 0.31
CA ASP A 833 32.75 15.55 1.36
C ASP A 833 32.25 15.01 2.70
N ALA A 834 33.18 14.70 3.59
CA ALA A 834 32.93 13.92 4.79
C ALA A 834 33.77 14.44 5.96
N VAL A 835 33.25 14.23 7.16
CA VAL A 835 33.99 14.44 8.40
C VAL A 835 34.48 13.09 8.90
N LYS A 836 35.77 13.03 9.23
CA LYS A 836 36.44 11.88 9.82
C LYS A 836 36.79 12.21 11.27
N LEU A 837 36.37 11.36 12.19
CA LEU A 837 36.85 11.31 13.56
C LEU A 837 37.73 10.07 13.69
N PHE A 838 38.88 10.21 14.33
CA PHE A 838 39.75 9.07 14.59
C PHE A 838 40.27 9.08 16.02
N MET A 839 40.52 7.88 16.53
CA MET A 839 41.16 7.64 17.80
C MET A 839 42.12 6.47 17.61
N ASP A 840 43.34 6.62 18.10
CA ASP A 840 44.39 5.64 17.94
C ASP A 840 45.17 5.51 19.25
N TYR A 841 45.49 4.27 19.63
CA TYR A 841 46.27 3.96 20.82
C TYR A 841 47.41 3.03 20.42
N ASN A 842 48.65 3.47 20.65
CA ASN A 842 49.86 2.72 20.33
C ASN A 842 50.70 2.50 21.58
N VAL A 843 51.29 1.32 21.70
CA VAL A 843 52.23 0.96 22.76
C VAL A 843 53.53 0.47 22.13
N GLN A 844 54.66 0.93 22.65
CA GLN A 844 56.01 0.54 22.25
C GLN A 844 56.78 0.12 23.50
N MET A 845 57.29 -1.10 23.50
CA MET A 845 58.15 -1.63 24.55
C MET A 845 59.62 -1.42 24.18
N ASP A 846 60.49 -1.28 25.18
CA ASP A 846 61.94 -1.13 24.98
C ASP A 846 62.56 -2.32 24.22
N ALA A 847 62.00 -3.51 24.41
CA ALA A 847 62.37 -4.73 23.67
C ALA A 847 62.15 -4.62 22.15
N GLY A 848 61.45 -3.58 21.68
CA GLY A 848 61.18 -3.32 20.27
C GLY A 848 59.76 -3.69 19.83
N PHE A 849 59.03 -4.51 20.59
CA PHE A 849 57.65 -4.88 20.29
C PHE A 849 56.70 -3.68 20.35
N ASN A 850 55.78 -3.59 19.40
CA ASN A 850 54.73 -2.60 19.39
C ASN A 850 53.37 -3.21 19.07
N TYR A 851 52.32 -2.65 19.66
CA TYR A 851 50.93 -3.03 19.39
C TYR A 851 50.00 -1.81 19.53
N GLY A 852 48.81 -1.91 18.96
CA GLY A 852 47.86 -0.80 19.03
C GLY A 852 46.45 -1.13 18.55
N LEU A 853 45.56 -0.19 18.81
CA LEU A 853 44.14 -0.21 18.49
C LEU A 853 43.77 1.10 17.80
N GLU A 854 43.06 1.00 16.67
CA GLU A 854 42.60 2.17 15.92
C GLU A 854 41.09 2.13 15.68
N GLY A 855 40.47 3.28 15.81
CA GLY A 855 39.05 3.50 15.54
C GLY A 855 38.88 4.72 14.63
N THR A 856 38.05 4.61 13.61
CA THR A 856 37.71 5.74 12.73
C THR A 856 36.23 5.73 12.42
N TYR A 857 35.60 6.90 12.53
CA TYR A 857 34.24 7.14 12.07
C TYR A 857 34.27 8.21 10.97
N ILE A 858 33.78 7.88 9.78
CA ILE A 858 33.67 8.80 8.64
C ILE A 858 32.19 8.95 8.32
N SER A 859 31.71 10.18 8.23
CA SER A 859 30.30 10.46 7.94
C SER A 859 30.15 11.61 6.96
N ASN A 860 29.19 11.48 6.04
CA ASN A 860 28.68 12.57 5.22
C ASN A 860 27.14 12.55 5.23
N GLN A 861 26.49 13.28 4.31
CA GLN A 861 25.03 13.36 4.21
C GLN A 861 24.36 12.02 3.84
N ASP A 862 25.06 11.15 3.11
CA ASP A 862 24.48 9.95 2.48
C ASP A 862 25.08 8.63 3.00
N GLU A 863 26.20 8.68 3.72
CA GLU A 863 27.05 7.54 4.06
C GLU A 863 27.66 7.69 5.47
N SER A 864 27.70 6.57 6.18
CA SER A 864 28.52 6.38 7.37
C SER A 864 29.45 5.18 7.21
N ASN A 865 30.67 5.32 7.72
CA ASN A 865 31.70 4.30 7.69
C ASN A 865 32.39 4.20 9.05
N VAL A 866 32.35 3.01 9.64
CA VAL A 866 33.02 2.70 10.92
C VAL A 866 34.18 1.76 10.62
N LYS A 867 35.39 2.13 11.02
CA LYS A 867 36.59 1.30 10.93
C LYS A 867 37.13 1.01 12.33
N ILE A 868 37.49 -0.24 12.58
CA ILE A 868 38.16 -0.68 13.79
C ILE A 868 39.33 -1.56 13.36
N GLY A 869 40.51 -1.29 13.90
CA GLY A 869 41.72 -2.02 13.55
C GLY A 869 42.56 -2.40 14.76
N ILE A 870 43.31 -3.49 14.59
CA ILE A 870 44.36 -3.94 15.49
C ILE A 870 45.68 -3.98 14.73
N LYS A 871 46.78 -3.67 15.41
CA LYS A 871 48.11 -3.64 14.79
C LYS A 871 49.18 -4.12 15.76
N ALA A 872 50.20 -4.76 15.20
CA ALA A 872 51.35 -5.26 15.94
C ALA A 872 52.61 -5.18 15.07
N GLY A 873 53.77 -5.03 15.68
CA GLY A 873 55.01 -4.86 14.96
C GLY A 873 56.24 -4.94 15.84
N TYR A 874 57.38 -4.74 15.21
CA TYR A 874 58.69 -4.81 15.82
C TYR A 874 59.61 -3.74 15.25
N SER A 875 60.22 -2.98 16.15
CA SER A 875 61.25 -1.98 15.87
C SER A 875 62.61 -2.56 16.23
N PHE A 876 63.58 -2.51 15.31
CA PHE A 876 64.93 -3.07 15.50
C PHE A 876 66.06 -2.17 14.97
#